data_AF-A0A375J4K0-F1
#
_entry.id   AF-A0A375J4K0-F1
#
_cell.length_a   1.000
_cell.length_b   1.000
_cell.length_c   1.000
_cell.angle_alpha   90.00
_cell.angle_beta   90.00
_cell.angle_gamma   90.00
#
_symmetry.space_group_name_H-M   'P 1'
#
loop_
_entity.id
_entity.type
_entity.pdbx_description
1 polymer ?
#
loop_
_entity_poly.entity_id
_entity_poly.type
_entity_poly.pdbx_seq_one_letter_code
_entity_poly.pdbx_strand_id
1 'polypeptide(L)'
;MLISPPFLPPRADGQTEEQWLETAMVGSEADDGVYPVSHNLGWHGGTHLVAPARGNSREPVRAIADGTVVYRRGSSQVPEPPAPGAPLSYGGRTSDGVVVIRHETEIGASRQNGVPTRVVFFSVYMHLHTVRNTVLQGRPIRRKDELGQAGYMRGQPHRVHLEILCDDTNLGQLIGRNSGHVSLGSDGRSDVVFGDLYFHLPAGTVLHPQCPPRNVSLLPGGTPLGEELFVGLRYAQGEGGRHAGGHAYLTTYRSTGTPLGDVITEPDAEYNLYRDANEISNAYASGARPCPSAVYELLRFGRVIGVDALVPAGVPHWRRISTPHGTAWVNLNAPDVRKFSDADFPQWRGWRLIEEALDGDSRCNEPLILQAVDVDRHGIVTADEARSRLASSKVRGLLRRLLCKFPTEWDDTAIEARWGWLKIQSRANPTPKTESEFSKFRAHVEALAFWRQANLRVPLYDEHGARLAEQALAPSHWRFDPREFIRTFRKCGWLCANDLGRIYPDKKYPTTALKLEGKGRTPALIRERYRKEINRVMRKYLIMTPVRMSHFLGQGAIESLFLCLMIEGAVDFSRNPTHASFQSENEEFYIPVHKNDYLYYLEGRLGNVEVGDGPKFRGRGMKQLTGRENYAKYWVYRGWLNPNTFASRWWNPTRLDRAPRIDHPQLLSTDPWNAIDAGGWYWLAGAATNRFVTINSTITIDEINMQSVRAVAIAINGTNPRTGEPNQLRERLNESVAIADVILDRVQGLA
;
A
#
# COMPACT_ATOMS: atom_id res chain seq x y z
N MET A 1 -1.98 1.06 -2.46
CA MET A 1 -2.29 1.79 -3.69
C MET A 1 -1.25 2.86 -3.89
N LEU A 2 -1.06 3.31 -5.12
CA LEU A 2 -0.17 4.43 -5.41
C LEU A 2 -0.94 5.77 -5.28
N ILE A 3 -0.73 6.50 -4.18
CA ILE A 3 -1.47 7.74 -3.84
C ILE A 3 -0.57 8.77 -3.15
N SER A 4 -0.84 10.07 -3.37
CA SER A 4 -0.03 11.21 -2.91
C SER A 4 -0.87 12.29 -2.24
N PRO A 5 -0.26 13.15 -1.42
CA PRO A 5 -0.86 14.43 -1.07
C PRO A 5 -1.10 15.31 -2.33
N PRO A 6 -2.08 16.23 -2.28
CA PRO A 6 -2.39 17.14 -3.38
C PRO A 6 -1.30 18.19 -3.63
N PHE A 7 -0.38 18.39 -2.68
CA PHE A 7 0.82 19.22 -2.84
C PHE A 7 2.05 18.35 -2.64
N LEU A 8 3.14 18.64 -3.35
CA LEU A 8 4.37 17.86 -3.30
C LEU A 8 5.57 18.77 -2.99
N PRO A 9 5.64 19.35 -1.78
CA PRO A 9 6.79 20.17 -1.40
C PRO A 9 8.07 19.31 -1.38
N PRO A 10 9.24 19.92 -1.62
CA PRO A 10 10.53 19.23 -1.45
C PRO A 10 10.63 18.56 -0.07
N ARG A 11 11.25 17.37 -0.02
CA ARG A 11 11.57 16.69 1.23
C ARG A 11 12.84 17.30 1.82
N ALA A 12 12.81 17.61 3.11
CA ALA A 12 14.03 17.99 3.83
C ALA A 12 14.84 16.74 4.23
N ASP A 13 16.15 16.88 4.37
CA ASP A 13 17.03 15.78 4.78
C ASP A 13 16.61 15.23 6.15
N GLY A 14 16.50 13.90 6.25
CA GLY A 14 16.12 13.22 7.49
C GLY A 14 14.66 13.42 7.93
N GLN A 15 13.84 14.13 7.13
CA GLN A 15 12.41 14.30 7.40
C GLN A 15 11.70 12.94 7.34
N THR A 16 10.94 12.61 8.38
CA THR A 16 10.13 11.39 8.35
C THR A 16 8.97 11.53 7.38
N GLU A 17 8.46 10.39 6.90
CA GLU A 17 7.27 10.36 6.04
C GLU A 17 6.09 11.13 6.67
N GLU A 18 5.90 11.00 7.97
CA GLU A 18 4.83 11.65 8.73
C GLU A 18 5.00 13.17 8.76
N GLN A 19 6.22 13.65 9.02
CA GLN A 19 6.54 15.09 9.01
C GLN A 19 6.37 15.70 7.61
N TRP A 20 6.75 14.96 6.57
CA TRP A 20 6.58 15.42 5.20
C TRP A 20 5.10 15.49 4.80
N LEU A 21 4.30 14.49 5.19
CA LEU A 21 2.86 14.50 4.90
C LEU A 21 2.14 15.68 5.58
N GLU A 22 2.51 16.02 6.81
CA GLU A 22 2.00 17.20 7.51
C GLU A 22 2.38 18.50 6.79
N THR A 23 3.60 18.56 6.23
CA THR A 23 4.06 19.72 5.41
C THR A 23 3.35 19.78 4.06
N ALA A 24 3.04 18.63 3.47
CA ALA A 24 2.36 18.53 2.18
C ALA A 24 0.85 18.78 2.26
N MET A 25 0.26 18.66 3.46
CA MET A 25 -1.17 18.83 3.67
C MET A 25 -1.45 19.75 4.86
N VAL A 26 -0.84 20.93 4.88
CA VAL A 26 -1.03 21.93 5.95
C VAL A 26 -2.51 22.28 6.07
N GLY A 27 -3.10 22.00 7.22
CA GLY A 27 -4.49 22.37 7.50
C GLY A 27 -4.62 23.88 7.64
N SER A 28 -5.78 24.42 7.25
CA SER A 28 -6.15 25.80 7.56
C SER A 28 -6.21 26.01 9.08
N GLU A 29 -5.43 26.96 9.61
CA GLU A 29 -5.65 27.49 10.97
C GLU A 29 -6.88 28.41 11.05
N ALA A 30 -7.38 28.89 9.91
CA ALA A 30 -8.54 29.76 9.84
C ALA A 30 -9.84 28.94 9.91
N ASP A 31 -10.58 29.13 11.01
CA ASP A 31 -12.02 29.26 11.24
C ASP A 31 -13.11 28.52 10.40
N ASP A 32 -12.77 27.78 9.35
CA ASP A 32 -13.74 27.36 8.34
C ASP A 32 -14.06 25.85 8.34
N GLY A 33 -13.69 25.13 9.40
CA GLY A 33 -14.10 23.74 9.66
C GLY A 33 -13.01 22.69 9.45
N VAL A 34 -13.13 21.59 10.22
CA VAL A 34 -12.21 20.46 10.24
C VAL A 34 -13.03 19.22 9.95
N TYR A 35 -12.52 18.27 9.17
CA TYR A 35 -13.22 16.99 9.04
C TYR A 35 -13.49 16.33 10.41
N PRO A 36 -14.70 15.80 10.71
CA PRO A 36 -15.92 15.83 9.90
C PRO A 36 -16.90 16.94 10.29
N VAL A 37 -16.52 17.90 11.13
CA VAL A 37 -17.41 18.97 11.66
C VAL A 37 -16.78 20.36 11.67
N SER A 38 -17.58 21.35 11.26
CA SER A 38 -17.23 22.77 11.36
C SER A 38 -17.30 23.30 12.81
N HIS A 39 -16.81 24.52 13.05
CA HIS A 39 -16.90 25.18 14.36
C HIS A 39 -18.35 25.42 14.83
N ASN A 40 -19.31 25.45 13.89
CA ASN A 40 -20.73 25.54 14.20
C ASN A 40 -21.37 24.14 14.35
N LEU A 41 -20.56 23.09 14.47
CA LEU A 41 -20.97 21.69 14.53
C LEU A 41 -21.81 21.24 13.33
N GLY A 42 -21.72 21.92 12.18
CA GLY A 42 -22.26 21.39 10.93
C GLY A 42 -21.33 20.34 10.34
N TRP A 43 -21.86 19.27 9.76
CA TRP A 43 -21.06 18.28 9.03
C TRP A 43 -20.22 18.94 7.94
N HIS A 44 -18.97 18.53 7.82
CA HIS A 44 -17.97 19.08 6.90
C HIS A 44 -17.25 17.95 6.18
N GLY A 45 -17.34 17.96 4.84
CA GLY A 45 -17.00 16.79 4.01
C GLY A 45 -15.51 16.51 3.85
N GLY A 46 -14.65 17.42 4.30
CA GLY A 46 -13.24 17.36 3.94
C GLY A 46 -12.38 18.26 4.80
N THR A 47 -11.26 18.67 4.24
CA THR A 47 -10.32 19.54 4.94
C THR A 47 -9.91 20.71 4.06
N HIS A 48 -9.90 21.90 4.66
CA HIS A 48 -9.28 23.07 4.07
C HIS A 48 -7.76 22.98 4.21
N LEU A 49 -7.06 23.02 3.08
CA LEU A 49 -5.61 22.96 2.99
C LEU A 49 -5.05 24.30 2.51
N VAL A 50 -3.91 24.69 3.07
CA VAL A 50 -3.12 25.83 2.59
C VAL A 50 -2.01 25.30 1.69
N ALA A 51 -1.90 25.87 0.48
CA ALA A 51 -0.82 25.51 -0.43
C ALA A 51 0.55 25.84 0.20
N PRO A 52 1.47 24.85 0.32
CA PRO A 52 2.81 25.10 0.83
C PRO A 52 3.57 26.13 0.00
N ALA A 53 4.49 26.84 0.64
CA ALA A 53 5.38 27.78 -0.05
C ALA A 53 6.37 27.03 -0.94
N ARG A 54 6.67 27.60 -2.11
CA ARG A 54 7.68 27.11 -3.05
C ARG A 54 8.49 28.29 -3.59
N GLY A 55 9.58 28.62 -2.90
CA GLY A 55 10.30 29.87 -3.15
C GLY A 55 9.37 31.07 -3.02
N ASN A 56 9.33 31.93 -4.05
CA ASN A 56 8.42 33.10 -4.12
C ASN A 56 6.99 32.74 -4.61
N SER A 57 6.68 31.45 -4.75
CA SER A 57 5.40 30.95 -5.26
C SER A 57 4.77 29.94 -4.28
N ARG A 58 3.71 29.27 -4.72
CA ARG A 58 3.01 28.22 -3.96
C ARG A 58 3.01 26.91 -4.75
N GLU A 59 2.95 25.79 -4.05
CA GLU A 59 2.76 24.49 -4.71
C GLU A 59 1.41 24.47 -5.47
N PRO A 60 1.38 24.03 -6.74
CA PRO A 60 0.13 23.81 -7.46
C PRO A 60 -0.63 22.62 -6.86
N VAL A 61 -1.95 22.63 -7.01
CA VAL A 61 -2.81 21.50 -6.63
C VAL A 61 -2.65 20.38 -7.67
N ARG A 62 -2.43 19.14 -7.22
CA ARG A 62 -2.20 17.97 -8.06
C ARG A 62 -3.18 16.84 -7.77
N ALA A 63 -3.40 15.98 -8.76
CA ALA A 63 -4.18 14.77 -8.59
C ALA A 63 -3.50 13.81 -7.59
N ILE A 64 -4.26 13.30 -6.63
CA ILE A 64 -3.75 12.44 -5.55
C ILE A 64 -3.49 11.01 -6.03
N ALA A 65 -4.18 10.56 -7.08
CA ALA A 65 -4.04 9.24 -7.69
C ALA A 65 -4.45 9.30 -9.16
N ASP A 66 -4.08 8.28 -9.94
CA ASP A 66 -4.58 8.12 -11.31
C ASP A 66 -6.11 7.98 -11.29
N GLY A 67 -6.78 8.54 -12.31
CA GLY A 67 -8.24 8.50 -12.39
C GLY A 67 -8.77 9.12 -13.66
N THR A 68 -10.08 9.35 -13.70
CA THR A 68 -10.77 10.05 -14.78
C THR A 68 -11.41 11.32 -14.21
N VAL A 69 -11.22 12.46 -14.90
CA VAL A 69 -11.89 13.70 -14.53
C VAL A 69 -13.38 13.55 -14.86
N VAL A 70 -14.24 13.46 -13.86
CA VAL A 70 -15.68 13.27 -14.04
C VAL A 70 -16.47 14.58 -14.01
N TYR A 71 -15.90 15.63 -13.43
CA TYR A 71 -16.46 16.97 -13.46
C TYR A 71 -15.38 18.04 -13.33
N ARG A 72 -15.58 19.19 -13.97
CA ARG A 72 -14.79 20.40 -13.72
C ARG A 72 -15.59 21.68 -13.94
N ARG A 73 -15.27 22.71 -13.15
CA ARG A 73 -15.68 24.11 -13.36
C ARG A 73 -14.48 25.01 -13.09
N GLY A 74 -14.32 26.08 -13.87
CA GLY A 74 -13.23 27.05 -13.72
C GLY A 74 -12.49 27.34 -15.03
N SER A 75 -11.63 28.36 -14.98
CA SER A 75 -10.83 28.86 -16.11
C SER A 75 -9.34 28.64 -15.88
N SER A 76 -8.56 28.56 -16.96
CA SER A 76 -7.09 28.56 -16.89
C SER A 76 -6.50 29.94 -16.63
N GLN A 77 -7.27 31.00 -16.86
CA GLN A 77 -6.93 32.36 -16.50
C GLN A 77 -7.45 32.67 -15.10
N VAL A 78 -6.72 33.52 -14.39
CA VAL A 78 -7.13 34.05 -13.09
C VAL A 78 -8.43 34.84 -13.29
N PRO A 79 -9.53 34.47 -12.61
CA PRO A 79 -10.75 35.25 -12.67
C PRO A 79 -10.55 36.63 -12.03
N GLU A 80 -11.25 37.65 -12.54
CA GLU A 80 -11.36 38.94 -11.85
C GLU A 80 -11.98 38.76 -10.44
N PRO A 81 -11.67 39.65 -9.48
CA PRO A 81 -12.34 39.66 -8.20
C PRO A 81 -13.87 39.82 -8.39
N PRO A 82 -14.70 39.04 -7.67
CA PRO A 82 -16.14 39.21 -7.71
C PRO A 82 -16.53 40.60 -7.20
N ALA A 83 -17.57 41.19 -7.80
CA ALA A 83 -18.07 42.50 -7.38
C ALA A 83 -18.51 42.48 -5.89
N PRO A 84 -18.44 43.61 -5.17
CA PRO A 84 -18.99 43.71 -3.82
C PRO A 84 -20.46 43.27 -3.77
N GLY A 85 -20.81 42.41 -2.83
CA GLY A 85 -22.17 41.88 -2.68
C GLY A 85 -22.55 40.72 -3.62
N ALA A 86 -21.70 40.36 -4.60
CA ALA A 86 -21.90 39.15 -5.39
C ALA A 86 -21.82 37.88 -4.51
N PRO A 87 -22.46 36.76 -4.90
CA PRO A 87 -22.45 35.52 -4.10
C PRO A 87 -21.06 35.02 -3.70
N LEU A 88 -20.07 35.15 -4.59
CA LEU A 88 -18.68 34.74 -4.34
C LEU A 88 -17.87 35.76 -3.51
N SER A 89 -18.49 36.86 -3.07
CA SER A 89 -17.92 37.85 -2.14
C SER A 89 -18.43 37.68 -0.70
N TYR A 90 -19.23 36.63 -0.42
CA TYR A 90 -19.77 36.36 0.91
C TYR A 90 -18.65 36.08 1.92
N GLY A 91 -18.51 36.95 2.94
CA GLY A 91 -17.42 36.89 3.91
C GLY A 91 -16.04 37.19 3.32
N GLY A 92 -15.97 37.70 2.09
CA GLY A 92 -14.75 37.91 1.32
C GLY A 92 -14.71 37.07 0.04
N ARG A 93 -13.71 37.32 -0.81
CA ARG A 93 -13.53 36.61 -2.08
C ARG A 93 -13.47 35.10 -1.87
N THR A 94 -14.23 34.35 -2.64
CA THR A 94 -14.23 32.89 -2.66
C THR A 94 -14.13 32.40 -4.09
N SER A 95 -13.24 31.43 -4.35
CA SER A 95 -13.10 30.79 -5.67
C SER A 95 -14.09 29.63 -5.81
N ASP A 96 -14.67 29.46 -6.98
CA ASP A 96 -15.69 28.43 -7.28
C ASP A 96 -15.16 27.31 -8.20
N GLY A 97 -13.88 27.39 -8.59
CA GLY A 97 -13.23 26.37 -9.39
C GLY A 97 -13.22 25.02 -8.68
N VAL A 98 -13.63 23.98 -9.40
CA VAL A 98 -13.70 22.61 -8.87
C VAL A 98 -13.24 21.60 -9.90
N VAL A 99 -12.56 20.56 -9.42
CA VAL A 99 -12.27 19.34 -10.19
C VAL A 99 -12.73 18.15 -9.36
N VAL A 100 -13.44 17.21 -9.98
CA VAL A 100 -13.80 15.92 -9.37
C VAL A 100 -13.17 14.80 -10.19
N ILE A 101 -12.45 13.92 -9.52
CA ILE A 101 -11.77 12.78 -10.14
C ILE A 101 -12.39 11.49 -9.58
N ARG A 102 -12.79 10.59 -10.47
CA ARG A 102 -13.14 9.21 -10.12
C ARG A 102 -11.88 8.35 -10.24
N HIS A 103 -11.55 7.64 -9.18
CA HIS A 103 -10.42 6.73 -9.12
C HIS A 103 -10.92 5.30 -9.17
N GLU A 104 -10.40 4.52 -10.11
CA GLU A 104 -10.70 3.10 -10.25
C GLU A 104 -9.38 2.33 -10.15
N THR A 105 -9.20 1.59 -9.07
CA THR A 105 -7.91 0.95 -8.76
C THR A 105 -8.10 -0.33 -7.95
N GLU A 106 -7.00 -0.96 -7.56
CA GLU A 106 -6.96 -2.22 -6.83
C GLU A 106 -6.08 -2.07 -5.59
N ILE A 107 -6.48 -2.74 -4.50
CA ILE A 107 -5.78 -2.70 -3.21
C ILE A 107 -5.33 -4.08 -2.71
N GLY A 108 -5.68 -5.14 -3.45
CA GLY A 108 -5.39 -6.52 -3.09
C GLY A 108 -5.96 -7.49 -4.11
N ALA A 109 -5.92 -8.78 -3.78
CA ALA A 109 -6.56 -9.82 -4.55
C ALA A 109 -6.84 -11.04 -3.68
N SER A 110 -8.03 -11.64 -3.86
CA SER A 110 -8.43 -12.89 -3.20
C SER A 110 -7.39 -13.99 -3.43
N ARG A 111 -7.12 -14.77 -2.38
CA ARG A 111 -6.21 -15.91 -2.44
C ARG A 111 -6.76 -17.05 -3.29
N GLN A 112 -8.05 -17.38 -3.14
CA GLN A 112 -8.63 -18.61 -3.69
C GLN A 112 -8.75 -18.61 -5.22
N ASN A 113 -9.14 -17.49 -5.81
CA ASN A 113 -9.39 -17.38 -7.26
C ASN A 113 -8.58 -16.25 -7.92
N GLY A 114 -7.78 -15.49 -7.14
CA GLY A 114 -6.98 -14.39 -7.68
C GLY A 114 -7.80 -13.19 -8.17
N VAL A 115 -9.08 -13.07 -7.79
CA VAL A 115 -9.92 -11.92 -8.16
C VAL A 115 -9.40 -10.67 -7.45
N PRO A 116 -9.11 -9.57 -8.18
CA PRO A 116 -8.66 -8.33 -7.56
C PRO A 116 -9.69 -7.69 -6.64
N THR A 117 -9.25 -7.16 -5.51
CA THR A 117 -10.06 -6.27 -4.67
C THR A 117 -10.04 -4.89 -5.31
N ARG A 118 -11.06 -4.62 -6.14
CA ARG A 118 -11.24 -3.34 -6.82
C ARG A 118 -11.96 -2.35 -5.93
N VAL A 119 -11.52 -1.10 -5.99
CA VAL A 119 -12.13 0.02 -5.26
C VAL A 119 -12.36 1.19 -6.21
N VAL A 120 -13.49 1.86 -5.99
CA VAL A 120 -13.86 3.13 -6.61
C VAL A 120 -14.08 4.17 -5.52
N PHE A 121 -13.40 5.29 -5.64
CA PHE A 121 -13.61 6.45 -4.77
C PHE A 121 -13.44 7.72 -5.59
N PHE A 122 -13.88 8.84 -5.03
CA PHE A 122 -13.78 10.14 -5.67
C PHE A 122 -12.93 11.08 -4.82
N SER A 123 -12.22 11.98 -5.49
CA SER A 123 -11.63 13.15 -4.86
C SER A 123 -12.26 14.43 -5.42
N VAL A 124 -12.58 15.37 -4.53
CA VAL A 124 -13.15 16.67 -4.88
C VAL A 124 -12.14 17.76 -4.49
N TYR A 125 -11.72 18.58 -5.44
CA TYR A 125 -10.81 19.71 -5.24
C TYR A 125 -11.58 21.00 -5.47
N MET A 126 -12.08 21.62 -4.40
CA MET A 126 -12.90 22.82 -4.45
C MET A 126 -12.11 24.06 -4.04
N HIS A 127 -12.58 25.24 -4.46
CA HIS A 127 -11.91 26.53 -4.30
C HIS A 127 -10.60 26.69 -5.09
N LEU A 128 -10.51 26.06 -6.26
CA LEU A 128 -9.42 26.29 -7.20
C LEU A 128 -9.53 27.68 -7.81
N HIS A 129 -8.40 28.41 -7.82
CA HIS A 129 -8.30 29.72 -8.45
C HIS A 129 -8.31 29.63 -9.97
N THR A 130 -7.59 28.62 -10.48
CA THR A 130 -7.46 28.29 -11.89
C THR A 130 -7.53 26.79 -12.05
N VAL A 131 -8.02 26.33 -13.20
CA VAL A 131 -8.04 24.93 -13.61
C VAL A 131 -7.24 24.81 -14.90
N ARG A 132 -6.27 23.89 -14.96
CA ARG A 132 -5.40 23.72 -16.14
C ARG A 132 -6.23 23.29 -17.35
N ASN A 133 -5.86 23.78 -18.55
CA ASN A 133 -6.52 23.38 -19.81
C ASN A 133 -6.36 21.88 -20.12
N THR A 134 -5.36 21.23 -19.53
CA THR A 134 -5.13 19.79 -19.64
C THR A 134 -6.12 18.96 -18.81
N VAL A 135 -6.82 19.56 -17.84
CA VAL A 135 -7.86 18.91 -17.05
C VAL A 135 -9.15 18.93 -17.87
N LEU A 136 -9.45 17.81 -18.53
CA LEU A 136 -10.58 17.68 -19.44
C LEU A 136 -11.55 16.62 -18.91
N GLN A 137 -12.84 16.97 -18.82
CA GLN A 137 -13.88 16.02 -18.40
C GLN A 137 -13.93 14.81 -19.35
N GLY A 138 -14.08 13.62 -18.78
CA GLY A 138 -14.04 12.34 -19.48
C GLY A 138 -12.64 11.85 -19.87
N ARG A 139 -11.57 12.60 -19.56
CA ARG A 139 -10.19 12.20 -19.84
C ARG A 139 -9.47 11.64 -18.62
N PRO A 140 -8.51 10.72 -18.84
CA PRO A 140 -7.60 10.28 -17.77
C PRO A 140 -6.76 11.43 -17.25
N ILE A 141 -6.47 11.40 -15.95
CA ILE A 141 -5.54 12.27 -15.25
C ILE A 141 -4.62 11.39 -14.41
N ARG A 142 -3.33 11.71 -14.37
CA ARG A 142 -2.35 10.92 -13.61
C ARG A 142 -2.13 11.53 -12.24
N ARG A 143 -1.83 10.68 -11.27
CA ARG A 143 -1.20 11.05 -10.01
C ARG A 143 -0.06 12.02 -10.29
N LYS A 144 -0.05 13.12 -9.55
CA LYS A 144 0.91 14.25 -9.64
C LYS A 144 0.68 15.22 -10.80
N ASP A 145 -0.23 14.96 -11.73
CA ASP A 145 -0.57 15.96 -12.76
C ASP A 145 -1.17 17.20 -12.09
N GLU A 146 -0.78 18.39 -12.58
CA GLU A 146 -1.30 19.65 -12.05
C GLU A 146 -2.76 19.86 -12.45
N LEU A 147 -3.60 20.09 -11.45
CA LEU A 147 -5.01 20.42 -11.62
C LEU A 147 -5.21 21.92 -11.75
N GLY A 148 -4.45 22.71 -11.00
CA GLY A 148 -4.68 24.14 -10.90
C GLY A 148 -3.90 24.82 -9.77
N GLN A 149 -4.28 26.05 -9.46
CA GLN A 149 -3.76 26.83 -8.33
C GLN A 149 -4.78 26.89 -7.20
N ALA A 150 -4.32 26.82 -5.95
CA ALA A 150 -5.18 27.04 -4.79
C ALA A 150 -5.72 28.48 -4.78
N GLY A 151 -7.01 28.64 -4.51
CA GLY A 151 -7.73 29.90 -4.63
C GLY A 151 -8.00 30.57 -3.31
N TYR A 152 -9.16 31.22 -3.25
CA TYR A 152 -9.59 32.01 -2.10
C TYR A 152 -10.76 31.33 -1.39
N MET A 153 -10.76 31.42 -0.07
CA MET A 153 -11.93 31.13 0.78
C MET A 153 -12.13 32.33 1.69
N ARG A 154 -13.29 33.00 1.61
CA ARG A 154 -13.65 34.13 2.50
C ARG A 154 -12.52 35.17 2.64
N GLY A 155 -11.93 35.53 1.50
CA GLY A 155 -10.84 36.51 1.40
C GLY A 155 -9.43 35.96 1.67
N GLN A 156 -9.29 34.75 2.20
CA GLN A 156 -8.00 34.14 2.50
C GLN A 156 -7.42 33.42 1.27
N PRO A 157 -6.23 33.80 0.77
CA PRO A 157 -5.64 33.21 -0.43
C PRO A 157 -4.96 31.86 -0.19
N HIS A 158 -4.65 31.17 -1.30
CA HIS A 158 -3.87 29.92 -1.35
C HIS A 158 -4.51 28.74 -0.62
N ARG A 159 -5.84 28.65 -0.66
CA ARG A 159 -6.59 27.58 0.01
C ARG A 159 -7.34 26.70 -0.99
N VAL A 160 -7.49 25.43 -0.65
CA VAL A 160 -8.30 24.44 -1.37
C VAL A 160 -9.07 23.59 -0.37
N HIS A 161 -10.31 23.20 -0.69
CA HIS A 161 -11.05 22.19 0.08
C HIS A 161 -10.91 20.85 -0.63
N LEU A 162 -10.45 19.84 0.10
CA LEU A 162 -10.28 18.49 -0.42
C LEU A 162 -11.26 17.53 0.27
N GLU A 163 -12.04 16.78 -0.49
CA GLU A 163 -12.84 15.66 0.00
C GLU A 163 -12.40 14.34 -0.63
N ILE A 164 -12.58 13.25 0.12
CA ILE A 164 -12.46 11.88 -0.38
C ILE A 164 -13.72 11.12 0.01
N LEU A 165 -14.38 10.52 -0.97
CA LEU A 165 -15.71 9.93 -0.77
C LEU A 165 -15.97 8.65 -1.58
N CYS A 166 -16.86 7.79 -1.08
CA CYS A 166 -17.31 6.56 -1.74
C CYS A 166 -18.73 6.14 -1.32
N ASP A 167 -19.34 5.22 -2.07
CA ASP A 167 -20.62 4.59 -1.73
C ASP A 167 -20.44 3.39 -0.78
N ASP A 168 -21.56 2.78 -0.36
CA ASP A 168 -21.57 1.65 0.57
C ASP A 168 -20.84 0.42 0.02
N THR A 169 -20.97 0.14 -1.28
CA THR A 169 -20.27 -0.98 -1.91
C THR A 169 -18.76 -0.78 -1.82
N ASN A 170 -18.28 0.42 -2.15
CA ASN A 170 -16.84 0.69 -2.16
C ASN A 170 -16.26 0.91 -0.75
N LEU A 171 -17.07 1.34 0.23
CA LEU A 171 -16.65 1.28 1.63
C LEU A 171 -16.33 -0.18 2.03
N GLY A 172 -17.24 -1.11 1.72
CA GLY A 172 -17.05 -2.52 2.00
C GLY A 172 -15.80 -3.09 1.33
N GLN A 173 -15.49 -2.66 0.10
CA GLN A 173 -14.24 -3.03 -0.58
C GLN A 173 -13.00 -2.41 0.07
N LEU A 174 -13.07 -1.14 0.51
CA LEU A 174 -11.95 -0.42 1.11
C LEU A 174 -11.57 -0.96 2.49
N ILE A 175 -12.54 -1.28 3.35
CA ILE A 175 -12.29 -1.59 4.77
C ILE A 175 -12.82 -2.96 5.24
N GLY A 176 -13.56 -3.68 4.39
CA GLY A 176 -14.10 -5.02 4.70
C GLY A 176 -15.41 -5.04 5.47
N ARG A 177 -16.06 -3.89 5.70
CA ARG A 177 -17.37 -3.78 6.38
C ARG A 177 -18.05 -2.45 6.07
N ASN A 178 -19.36 -2.39 6.35
CA ASN A 178 -20.18 -1.19 6.14
C ASN A 178 -20.76 -0.61 7.43
N SER A 179 -20.59 -1.27 8.57
CA SER A 179 -21.09 -0.80 9.87
C SER A 179 -20.26 -1.38 11.02
N GLY A 180 -20.35 -0.73 12.18
CA GLY A 180 -19.80 -1.24 13.44
C GLY A 180 -18.28 -1.48 13.49
N HIS A 181 -17.88 -2.30 14.45
CA HIS A 181 -16.49 -2.69 14.72
C HIS A 181 -16.06 -3.86 13.84
N VAL A 182 -14.74 -4.08 13.70
CA VAL A 182 -14.25 -5.31 13.07
C VAL A 182 -14.62 -6.52 13.94
N SER A 183 -15.10 -7.59 13.33
CA SER A 183 -15.41 -8.84 14.03
C SER A 183 -14.15 -9.47 14.60
N LEU A 184 -14.23 -9.89 15.86
CA LEU A 184 -13.16 -10.63 16.55
C LEU A 184 -13.40 -12.15 16.54
N GLY A 185 -14.47 -12.63 15.89
CA GLY A 185 -14.76 -14.07 15.79
C GLY A 185 -13.87 -14.81 14.80
N SER A 186 -13.33 -14.09 13.82
CA SER A 186 -12.49 -14.63 12.77
C SER A 186 -11.29 -13.74 12.51
N ASP A 187 -10.34 -14.31 11.77
CA ASP A 187 -9.26 -13.56 11.16
C ASP A 187 -9.82 -12.45 10.26
N GLY A 188 -9.12 -11.32 10.21
CA GLY A 188 -9.41 -10.22 9.29
C GLY A 188 -9.14 -10.58 7.83
N ARG A 189 -9.15 -9.57 6.96
CA ARG A 189 -9.05 -9.71 5.51
C ARG A 189 -7.81 -10.47 5.04
N SER A 190 -7.96 -11.34 4.04
CA SER A 190 -6.84 -12.05 3.39
C SER A 190 -6.57 -11.57 1.96
N ASP A 191 -7.55 -10.94 1.33
CA ASP A 191 -7.46 -10.31 0.02
C ASP A 191 -6.62 -9.02 0.08
N VAL A 192 -6.83 -8.22 1.12
CA VAL A 192 -6.11 -6.98 1.40
C VAL A 192 -5.44 -7.06 2.77
N VAL A 193 -4.11 -6.95 2.78
CA VAL A 193 -3.27 -6.94 3.97
C VAL A 193 -2.16 -5.92 3.72
N PHE A 194 -2.01 -4.94 4.60
CA PHE A 194 -0.93 -3.96 4.53
C PHE A 194 -0.73 -3.24 5.87
N GLY A 195 0.34 -2.44 5.97
CA GLY A 195 0.65 -1.67 7.16
C GLY A 195 1.05 -2.55 8.34
N ASP A 196 0.67 -2.11 9.53
CA ASP A 196 0.92 -2.82 10.78
C ASP A 196 -0.01 -4.04 10.89
N LEU A 197 0.45 -5.06 11.62
CA LEU A 197 -0.32 -6.26 11.90
C LEU A 197 -0.81 -6.25 13.33
N TYR A 198 -1.96 -6.84 13.59
CA TYR A 198 -2.55 -6.90 14.91
C TYR A 198 -2.98 -8.32 15.26
N PHE A 199 -2.76 -8.68 16.52
CA PHE A 199 -3.11 -9.98 17.07
C PHE A 199 -4.05 -9.76 18.25
N HIS A 200 -5.29 -10.21 18.13
CA HIS A 200 -6.26 -10.21 19.22
C HIS A 200 -6.00 -11.42 20.13
N LEU A 201 -5.74 -11.14 21.40
CA LEU A 201 -5.46 -12.12 22.44
C LEU A 201 -6.62 -12.13 23.44
N PRO A 202 -7.45 -13.19 23.47
CA PRO A 202 -8.43 -13.39 24.53
C PRO A 202 -7.79 -13.44 25.93
N ALA A 203 -8.58 -13.13 26.97
CA ALA A 203 -8.11 -13.16 28.36
C ALA A 203 -7.56 -14.54 28.81
N GLY A 204 -8.00 -15.62 28.15
CA GLY A 204 -7.54 -16.99 28.41
C GLY A 204 -6.22 -17.35 27.72
N THR A 205 -5.67 -16.51 26.85
CA THR A 205 -4.41 -16.79 26.16
C THR A 205 -3.28 -17.00 27.16
N VAL A 206 -2.50 -18.07 26.98
CA VAL A 206 -1.47 -18.49 27.94
C VAL A 206 -0.17 -17.72 27.71
N LEU A 207 0.41 -17.24 28.81
CA LEU A 207 1.69 -16.54 28.87
C LEU A 207 2.78 -17.39 29.54
N HIS A 208 4.02 -17.19 29.09
CA HIS A 208 5.20 -17.85 29.67
C HIS A 208 6.30 -16.83 30.04
N PRO A 209 7.05 -17.06 31.13
CA PRO A 209 8.11 -16.14 31.58
C PRO A 209 9.36 -16.19 30.69
N GLN A 210 9.58 -17.29 29.96
CA GLN A 210 10.74 -17.50 29.09
C GLN A 210 10.27 -17.91 27.69
N CYS A 211 11.10 -17.65 26.68
CA CYS A 211 10.81 -18.06 25.31
C CYS A 211 10.74 -19.58 25.23
N PRO A 212 9.61 -20.15 24.80
CA PRO A 212 9.51 -21.58 24.56
C PRO A 212 10.40 -22.05 23.39
N PRO A 213 10.70 -23.36 23.29
CA PRO A 213 11.37 -23.92 22.12
C PRO A 213 10.61 -23.66 20.81
N ARG A 214 11.36 -23.44 19.72
CA ARG A 214 10.84 -23.04 18.40
C ARG A 214 9.87 -24.02 17.74
N ASN A 215 9.83 -25.27 18.20
CA ASN A 215 8.97 -26.34 17.69
C ASN A 215 7.86 -26.76 18.67
N VAL A 216 7.73 -26.07 19.81
CA VAL A 216 6.75 -26.39 20.84
C VAL A 216 5.66 -25.32 20.87
N SER A 217 4.44 -25.74 20.54
CA SER A 217 3.27 -24.87 20.39
C SER A 217 2.49 -24.64 21.69
N LEU A 218 2.61 -25.60 22.61
CA LEU A 218 1.98 -25.63 23.92
C LEU A 218 3.03 -26.12 24.91
N LEU A 219 3.32 -25.31 25.93
CA LEU A 219 4.15 -25.73 27.05
C LEU A 219 3.26 -26.00 28.26
N PRO A 220 3.55 -27.05 29.05
CA PRO A 220 2.97 -27.21 30.37
C PRO A 220 3.37 -26.04 31.28
N GLY A 221 2.42 -25.54 32.06
CA GLY A 221 2.62 -24.35 32.90
C GLY A 221 2.51 -23.04 32.12
N GLY A 222 2.31 -21.94 32.82
CA GLY A 222 1.98 -20.63 32.25
C GLY A 222 0.81 -20.00 32.99
N THR A 223 0.62 -18.70 32.76
CA THR A 223 -0.45 -17.93 33.42
C THR A 223 -1.40 -17.38 32.36
N PRO A 224 -2.72 -17.37 32.61
CA PRO A 224 -3.65 -16.71 31.70
C PRO A 224 -3.33 -15.22 31.62
N LEU A 225 -3.62 -14.61 30.47
CA LEU A 225 -3.43 -13.19 30.22
C LEU A 225 -4.25 -12.30 31.18
N GLY A 226 -5.45 -12.74 31.54
CA GLY A 226 -6.32 -12.10 32.53
C GLY A 226 -7.20 -10.96 31.98
N GLU A 227 -6.82 -10.34 30.88
CA GLU A 227 -7.66 -9.38 30.14
C GLU A 227 -7.48 -9.53 28.61
N GLU A 228 -8.46 -9.05 27.84
CA GLU A 228 -8.34 -9.01 26.38
C GLU A 228 -7.34 -7.92 25.94
N LEU A 229 -6.37 -8.29 25.10
CA LEU A 229 -5.37 -7.36 24.57
C LEU A 229 -5.20 -7.50 23.05
N PHE A 230 -4.60 -6.47 22.45
CA PHE A 230 -4.23 -6.45 21.04
C PHE A 230 -2.74 -6.18 20.93
N VAL A 231 -1.99 -7.01 20.20
CA VAL A 231 -0.57 -6.81 19.97
C VAL A 231 -0.39 -6.29 18.55
N GLY A 232 0.12 -5.07 18.40
CA GLY A 232 0.57 -4.52 17.12
C GLY A 232 2.01 -4.94 16.80
N LEU A 233 2.28 -5.36 15.57
CA LEU A 233 3.60 -5.69 15.04
C LEU A 233 3.89 -4.83 13.81
N ARG A 234 4.94 -4.01 13.89
CA ARG A 234 5.43 -3.15 12.81
C ARG A 234 6.88 -3.47 12.47
N TYR A 235 7.18 -3.77 11.21
CA TYR A 235 8.56 -3.83 10.71
C TYR A 235 9.01 -2.43 10.26
N ALA A 236 10.27 -2.07 10.52
CA ALA A 236 10.83 -0.75 10.20
C ALA A 236 10.95 -0.50 8.69
N GLN A 237 11.13 -1.52 7.85
CA GLN A 237 11.19 -1.40 6.39
C GLN A 237 12.25 -0.40 5.89
N GLY A 238 13.38 -0.32 6.59
CA GLY A 238 14.46 0.63 6.28
C GLY A 238 14.36 1.97 7.03
N GLU A 239 13.24 2.24 7.72
CA GLU A 239 13.09 3.43 8.57
C GLU A 239 14.17 3.44 9.68
N GLY A 240 14.86 4.57 9.85
CA GLY A 240 16.00 4.69 10.78
C GLY A 240 17.34 4.19 10.21
N GLY A 241 17.40 3.90 8.91
CA GLY A 241 18.65 3.66 8.17
C GLY A 241 19.37 2.37 8.58
N ARG A 242 20.71 2.38 8.50
CA ARG A 242 21.53 1.17 8.72
C ARG A 242 21.40 0.52 10.11
N HIS A 243 21.02 1.30 11.13
CA HIS A 243 21.05 0.85 12.53
C HIS A 243 19.70 0.34 13.01
N ALA A 244 18.59 0.88 12.49
CA ALA A 244 17.24 0.55 12.93
C ALA A 244 16.33 0.02 11.80
N GLY A 245 16.77 0.10 10.53
CA GLY A 245 15.94 -0.24 9.37
C GLY A 245 15.51 -1.69 9.28
N GLY A 246 16.15 -2.60 10.02
CA GLY A 246 15.77 -4.01 10.12
C GLY A 246 14.90 -4.35 11.33
N HIS A 247 14.61 -3.40 12.22
CA HIS A 247 13.92 -3.68 13.49
C HIS A 247 12.45 -4.04 13.30
N ALA A 248 11.87 -4.73 14.27
CA ALA A 248 10.43 -4.79 14.48
C ALA A 248 10.06 -4.16 15.83
N TYR A 249 8.85 -3.61 15.89
CA TYR A 249 8.30 -2.95 17.07
C TYR A 249 6.99 -3.64 17.45
N LEU A 250 6.90 -4.08 18.70
CA LEU A 250 5.69 -4.63 19.28
C LEU A 250 5.08 -3.63 20.26
N THR A 251 3.81 -3.33 20.07
CA THR A 251 3.04 -2.47 20.97
C THR A 251 1.79 -3.21 21.43
N THR A 252 1.62 -3.38 22.72
CA THR A 252 0.38 -3.95 23.27
C THR A 252 -0.64 -2.83 23.49
N TYR A 253 -1.90 -3.08 23.16
CA TYR A 253 -3.02 -2.17 23.36
C TYR A 253 -4.10 -2.87 24.18
N ARG A 254 -4.78 -2.12 25.06
CA ARG A 254 -6.06 -2.54 25.64
C ARG A 254 -7.19 -2.42 24.61
N SER A 255 -8.35 -2.99 24.90
CA SER A 255 -9.56 -2.87 24.06
C SER A 255 -10.00 -1.43 23.79
N THR A 256 -9.65 -0.49 24.66
CA THR A 256 -9.86 0.97 24.46
C THR A 256 -8.93 1.59 23.42
N GLY A 257 -7.90 0.86 22.97
CA GLY A 257 -6.83 1.36 22.10
C GLY A 257 -5.68 2.05 22.82
N THR A 258 -5.72 2.13 24.15
CA THR A 258 -4.62 2.70 24.96
C THR A 258 -3.41 1.76 24.93
N PRO A 259 -2.19 2.25 24.61
CA PRO A 259 -0.98 1.45 24.72
C PRO A 259 -0.74 0.96 26.16
N LEU A 260 -0.24 -0.26 26.30
CA LEU A 260 0.09 -0.91 27.56
C LEU A 260 1.59 -1.21 27.61
N GLY A 261 2.28 -0.64 28.60
CA GLY A 261 3.73 -0.79 28.76
C GLY A 261 4.53 -0.12 27.64
N ASP A 262 5.84 -0.35 27.65
CA ASP A 262 6.74 0.19 26.65
C ASP A 262 6.65 -0.60 25.33
N VAL A 263 7.05 0.07 24.23
CA VAL A 263 7.23 -0.57 22.93
C VAL A 263 8.43 -1.52 23.01
N ILE A 264 8.22 -2.81 22.71
CA ILE A 264 9.30 -3.79 22.64
C ILE A 264 9.94 -3.69 21.26
N THR A 265 11.24 -3.42 21.24
CA THR A 265 12.05 -3.41 20.01
C THR A 265 12.75 -4.75 19.83
N GLU A 266 12.61 -5.33 18.64
CA GLU A 266 13.33 -6.53 18.21
C GLU A 266 14.35 -6.15 17.12
N PRO A 267 15.65 -6.08 17.44
CA PRO A 267 16.68 -5.73 16.48
C PRO A 267 16.75 -6.70 15.31
N ASP A 268 16.90 -6.15 14.10
CA ASP A 268 17.04 -6.88 12.83
C ASP A 268 15.99 -7.96 12.55
N ALA A 269 14.83 -7.92 13.23
CA ALA A 269 13.76 -8.89 13.07
C ALA A 269 13.32 -9.05 11.61
N GLU A 270 13.20 -7.96 10.85
CA GLU A 270 12.91 -8.00 9.42
C GLU A 270 13.99 -8.74 8.64
N TYR A 271 15.25 -8.36 8.84
CA TYR A 271 16.39 -8.90 8.07
C TYR A 271 16.67 -10.36 8.39
N ASN A 272 16.23 -10.81 9.56
CA ASN A 272 16.40 -12.17 10.05
C ASN A 272 15.22 -13.11 9.76
N LEU A 273 14.10 -12.62 9.20
CA LEU A 273 12.90 -13.46 8.97
C LEU A 273 13.19 -14.76 8.21
N TYR A 274 14.07 -14.71 7.19
CA TYR A 274 14.45 -15.90 6.43
C TYR A 274 15.21 -16.91 7.30
N ARG A 275 16.21 -16.44 8.05
CA ARG A 275 16.97 -17.27 8.98
C ARG A 275 16.04 -17.90 10.01
N ASP A 276 15.22 -17.08 10.66
CA ASP A 276 14.33 -17.53 11.74
C ASP A 276 13.29 -18.54 11.25
N ALA A 277 12.74 -18.35 10.03
CA ALA A 277 11.84 -19.34 9.42
C ALA A 277 12.52 -20.69 9.17
N ASN A 278 13.77 -20.68 8.69
CA ASN A 278 14.56 -21.90 8.50
C ASN A 278 14.94 -22.54 9.85
N GLU A 279 15.30 -21.77 10.87
CA GLU A 279 15.60 -22.28 12.20
C GLU A 279 14.38 -22.96 12.84
N ILE A 280 13.20 -22.35 12.73
CA ILE A 280 11.94 -22.97 13.18
C ILE A 280 11.70 -24.28 12.42
N SER A 281 11.79 -24.27 11.08
CA SER A 281 11.62 -25.48 10.27
C SER A 281 12.60 -26.59 10.68
N ASN A 282 13.87 -26.26 10.89
CA ASN A 282 14.92 -27.21 11.26
C ASN A 282 14.79 -27.74 12.70
N ALA A 283 14.08 -27.05 13.58
CA ALA A 283 13.80 -27.53 14.93
C ALA A 283 12.84 -28.73 14.95
N TYR A 284 12.09 -28.97 13.87
CA TYR A 284 11.25 -30.16 13.72
C TYR A 284 12.07 -31.35 13.19
N ALA A 285 11.65 -32.56 13.58
CA ALA A 285 12.18 -33.79 13.03
C ALA A 285 12.00 -33.83 11.50
N SER A 286 12.92 -34.48 10.79
CA SER A 286 12.99 -34.53 9.30
C SER A 286 11.64 -34.74 8.61
N GLY A 287 10.83 -35.69 9.08
CA GLY A 287 9.54 -36.04 8.49
C GLY A 287 8.37 -35.12 8.86
N ALA A 288 8.58 -34.14 9.73
CA ALA A 288 7.56 -33.24 10.25
C ALA A 288 7.93 -31.76 10.10
N ARG A 289 8.92 -31.44 9.26
CA ARG A 289 9.38 -30.06 9.06
C ARG A 289 8.33 -29.23 8.35
N PRO A 290 7.88 -28.09 8.91
CA PRO A 290 7.08 -27.14 8.17
C PRO A 290 7.90 -26.49 7.07
N CYS A 291 7.26 -26.19 5.94
CA CYS A 291 7.97 -25.53 4.85
C CYS A 291 8.41 -24.11 5.27
N PRO A 292 9.69 -23.73 5.08
CA PRO A 292 10.18 -22.43 5.50
C PRO A 292 9.42 -21.23 4.89
N SER A 293 8.88 -21.36 3.68
CA SER A 293 8.05 -20.33 3.05
C SER A 293 6.76 -20.03 3.84
N ALA A 294 6.05 -21.06 4.30
CA ALA A 294 4.87 -20.88 5.14
C ALA A 294 5.23 -20.34 6.53
N VAL A 295 6.34 -20.79 7.12
CA VAL A 295 6.83 -20.25 8.40
C VAL A 295 7.23 -18.78 8.27
N TYR A 296 7.84 -18.40 7.15
CA TYR A 296 8.15 -17.00 6.86
C TYR A 296 6.88 -16.15 6.84
N GLU A 297 5.82 -16.61 6.16
CA GLU A 297 4.53 -15.91 6.17
C GLU A 297 3.88 -15.90 7.55
N LEU A 298 4.01 -16.96 8.34
CA LEU A 298 3.56 -16.97 9.72
C LEU A 298 4.23 -15.85 10.53
N LEU A 299 5.56 -15.72 10.46
CA LEU A 299 6.28 -14.65 11.16
C LEU A 299 5.93 -13.26 10.61
N ARG A 300 5.69 -13.18 9.29
CA ARG A 300 5.43 -11.94 8.57
C ARG A 300 4.01 -11.42 8.74
N PHE A 301 3.00 -12.28 8.75
CA PHE A 301 1.56 -11.95 8.70
C PHE A 301 0.75 -12.51 9.89
N GLY A 302 1.38 -13.33 10.74
CA GLY A 302 0.67 -14.11 11.77
C GLY A 302 -0.07 -15.33 11.23
N ARG A 303 -0.10 -15.52 9.90
CA ARG A 303 -0.80 -16.60 9.19
C ARG A 303 -0.26 -16.77 7.78
N VAL A 304 -0.56 -17.90 7.14
CA VAL A 304 -0.28 -18.10 5.72
C VAL A 304 -1.37 -17.47 4.87
N ILE A 305 -0.97 -16.58 3.96
CA ILE A 305 -1.83 -15.96 2.94
C ILE A 305 -1.43 -16.34 1.50
N GLY A 306 -0.26 -16.95 1.31
CA GLY A 306 0.28 -17.42 0.03
C GLY A 306 -0.09 -18.88 -0.28
N VAL A 307 0.63 -19.52 -1.19
CA VAL A 307 0.24 -20.86 -1.70
C VAL A 307 0.76 -22.02 -0.85
N ASP A 308 1.82 -21.81 -0.06
CA ASP A 308 2.49 -22.89 0.67
C ASP A 308 1.80 -23.19 2.00
N ALA A 309 1.45 -24.45 2.27
CA ALA A 309 0.73 -24.82 3.48
C ALA A 309 1.64 -24.84 4.73
N LEU A 310 1.10 -24.40 5.86
CA LEU A 310 1.74 -24.53 7.18
C LEU A 310 1.38 -25.89 7.79
N VAL A 311 2.30 -26.84 7.73
CA VAL A 311 2.11 -28.19 8.28
C VAL A 311 3.27 -28.53 9.20
N PRO A 312 3.04 -28.81 10.50
CA PRO A 312 1.75 -28.81 11.18
C PRO A 312 1.14 -27.40 11.32
N ALA A 313 -0.19 -27.29 11.40
CA ALA A 313 -0.87 -25.99 11.54
C ALA A 313 -0.49 -25.24 12.84
N GLY A 314 -0.08 -26.00 13.86
CA GLY A 314 0.29 -25.47 15.17
C GLY A 314 1.68 -24.87 15.28
N VAL A 315 2.46 -24.70 14.21
CA VAL A 315 3.81 -24.10 14.31
C VAL A 315 3.75 -22.79 15.11
N PRO A 316 4.55 -22.61 16.17
CA PRO A 316 4.39 -21.47 17.05
C PRO A 316 4.94 -20.17 16.44
N HIS A 317 4.32 -19.06 16.85
CA HIS A 317 4.80 -17.70 16.60
C HIS A 317 5.08 -17.01 17.94
N TRP A 318 6.15 -17.42 18.61
CA TRP A 318 6.52 -16.88 19.92
C TRP A 318 7.02 -15.43 19.81
N ARG A 319 6.40 -14.52 20.58
CA ARG A 319 6.83 -13.13 20.73
C ARG A 319 6.79 -12.69 22.19
N ARG A 320 7.69 -11.78 22.56
CA ARG A 320 7.64 -11.11 23.86
C ARG A 320 6.75 -9.87 23.77
N ILE A 321 5.81 -9.73 24.69
CA ILE A 321 4.83 -8.63 24.72
C ILE A 321 4.82 -7.96 26.09
N SER A 322 4.37 -6.70 26.12
CA SER A 322 4.04 -6.00 27.37
C SER A 322 2.69 -6.49 27.89
N THR A 323 2.59 -6.70 29.21
CA THR A 323 1.40 -7.19 29.92
C THR A 323 1.16 -6.35 31.17
N PRO A 324 0.01 -6.50 31.85
CA PRO A 324 -0.26 -5.76 33.10
C PRO A 324 0.74 -6.05 34.23
N HIS A 325 1.45 -7.17 34.13
CA HIS A 325 2.39 -7.66 35.14
C HIS A 325 3.85 -7.60 34.68
N GLY A 326 4.15 -6.84 33.62
CA GLY A 326 5.52 -6.68 33.09
C GLY A 326 5.61 -7.11 31.63
N THR A 327 6.49 -8.06 31.32
CA THR A 327 6.61 -8.64 29.97
C THR A 327 6.55 -10.16 30.03
N ALA A 328 5.98 -10.78 29.00
CA ALA A 328 5.88 -12.23 28.90
C ALA A 328 5.91 -12.71 27.44
N TRP A 329 6.14 -14.00 27.23
CA TRP A 329 6.10 -14.65 25.93
C TRP A 329 4.72 -15.23 25.64
N VAL A 330 4.23 -15.00 24.42
CA VAL A 330 2.94 -15.47 23.93
C VAL A 330 3.08 -16.09 22.53
N ASN A 331 2.29 -17.13 22.24
CA ASN A 331 2.20 -17.71 20.91
C ASN A 331 1.14 -16.96 20.10
N LEU A 332 1.57 -16.10 19.20
CA LEU A 332 0.66 -15.35 18.33
C LEU A 332 -0.06 -16.21 17.28
N ASN A 333 0.31 -17.49 17.16
CA ASN A 333 -0.39 -18.49 16.36
C ASN A 333 -1.19 -19.49 17.21
N ALA A 334 -1.51 -19.15 18.47
CA ALA A 334 -2.41 -19.97 19.26
C ALA A 334 -3.82 -20.05 18.60
N PRO A 335 -4.56 -21.16 18.78
CA PRO A 335 -5.83 -21.39 18.06
C PRO A 335 -6.93 -20.35 18.30
N ASP A 336 -6.89 -19.65 19.45
CA ASP A 336 -7.83 -18.61 19.87
C ASP A 336 -7.40 -17.19 19.47
N VAL A 337 -6.19 -17.02 18.92
CA VAL A 337 -5.67 -15.72 18.49
C VAL A 337 -6.13 -15.39 17.07
N ARG A 338 -6.67 -14.18 16.88
CA ARG A 338 -7.13 -13.67 15.58
C ARG A 338 -6.21 -12.59 15.02
N LYS A 339 -5.99 -12.61 13.71
CA LYS A 339 -4.99 -11.78 13.02
C LYS A 339 -5.66 -10.72 12.15
N PHE A 340 -5.19 -9.49 12.22
CA PHE A 340 -5.69 -8.32 11.49
C PHE A 340 -4.53 -7.46 10.97
N SER A 341 -4.85 -6.41 10.21
CA SER A 341 -3.90 -5.42 9.72
C SER A 341 -4.52 -4.02 9.67
N ASP A 342 -3.74 -3.01 9.30
CA ASP A 342 -4.28 -1.66 9.05
C ASP A 342 -5.40 -1.67 7.98
N ALA A 343 -5.43 -2.66 7.08
CA ALA A 343 -6.47 -2.82 6.07
C ALA A 343 -7.87 -3.13 6.64
N ASP A 344 -7.94 -3.57 7.90
CA ASP A 344 -9.19 -3.90 8.58
C ASP A 344 -9.77 -2.69 9.34
N PHE A 345 -9.10 -1.53 9.34
CA PHE A 345 -9.55 -0.32 10.04
C PHE A 345 -10.01 -0.61 11.49
N PRO A 346 -9.16 -1.17 12.36
CA PRO A 346 -9.60 -1.68 13.65
C PRO A 346 -9.92 -0.60 14.69
N GLN A 347 -10.92 -0.84 15.54
CA GLN A 347 -11.40 0.11 16.55
C GLN A 347 -10.38 0.39 17.67
N TRP A 348 -9.49 -0.56 18.01
CA TRP A 348 -8.40 -0.31 18.97
C TRP A 348 -7.31 0.61 18.38
N ARG A 349 -7.37 0.88 17.08
CA ARG A 349 -6.61 1.95 16.43
C ARG A 349 -7.47 3.19 16.19
N GLY A 350 -8.62 3.31 16.84
CA GLY A 350 -9.44 4.53 16.82
C GLY A 350 -10.40 4.65 15.64
N TRP A 351 -10.42 3.70 14.70
CA TRP A 351 -11.34 3.72 13.56
C TRP A 351 -12.78 3.43 13.99
N ARG A 352 -13.71 4.30 13.59
CA ARG A 352 -15.14 4.16 13.87
C ARG A 352 -15.99 4.63 12.70
N LEU A 353 -17.12 3.97 12.49
CA LEU A 353 -18.11 4.34 11.47
C LEU A 353 -19.24 5.09 12.16
N ILE A 354 -19.65 6.22 11.58
CA ILE A 354 -20.80 7.02 11.99
C ILE A 354 -21.75 7.10 10.80
N GLU A 355 -22.89 6.46 10.96
CA GLU A 355 -23.99 6.50 9.99
C GLU A 355 -25.00 7.56 10.42
N GLU A 356 -25.22 8.53 9.53
CA GLU A 356 -26.36 9.44 9.50
C GLU A 356 -26.53 10.45 10.64
N ALA A 357 -26.93 11.68 10.26
CA ALA A 357 -27.71 12.57 11.11
C ALA A 357 -29.16 12.50 10.63
N LEU A 358 -30.03 11.94 11.47
CA LEU A 358 -31.40 11.54 11.14
C LEU A 358 -32.36 12.69 10.79
N ASP A 359 -31.95 13.94 11.00
CA ASP A 359 -32.77 15.14 10.89
C ASP A 359 -32.61 15.89 9.56
N GLY A 360 -31.57 15.59 8.77
CA GLY A 360 -31.32 16.19 7.46
C GLY A 360 -30.90 17.67 7.50
N ASP A 361 -30.64 18.23 8.68
CA ASP A 361 -30.38 19.67 8.88
C ASP A 361 -28.88 20.04 8.90
N SER A 362 -28.04 19.10 8.43
CA SER A 362 -26.58 19.22 8.35
C SER A 362 -25.86 19.52 9.68
N ARG A 363 -26.53 19.51 10.84
CA ARG A 363 -25.87 19.57 12.14
C ARG A 363 -25.39 18.19 12.56
N CYS A 364 -24.24 18.16 13.21
CA CYS A 364 -23.70 16.99 13.86
C CYS A 364 -24.44 16.77 15.19
N ASN A 365 -25.19 15.69 15.25
CA ASN A 365 -25.88 15.20 16.44
C ASN A 365 -25.21 13.95 17.03
N GLU A 366 -24.03 13.56 16.53
CA GLU A 366 -23.30 12.36 16.96
C GLU A 366 -22.75 12.51 18.39
N PRO A 367 -23.21 11.71 19.36
CA PRO A 367 -22.80 11.81 20.76
C PRO A 367 -21.28 11.68 20.95
N LEU A 368 -20.61 10.82 20.18
CA LEU A 368 -19.15 10.65 20.29
C LEU A 368 -18.39 11.95 20.00
N ILE A 369 -18.84 12.71 19.00
CA ILE A 369 -18.22 13.98 18.62
C ILE A 369 -18.60 15.05 19.62
N LEU A 370 -19.88 15.18 19.96
CA LEU A 370 -20.37 16.20 20.87
C LEU A 370 -19.71 16.09 22.25
N GLN A 371 -19.61 14.88 22.82
CA GLN A 371 -18.93 14.65 24.11
C GLN A 371 -17.43 14.93 24.08
N ALA A 372 -16.77 14.79 22.92
CA ALA A 372 -15.34 15.10 22.80
C ALA A 372 -15.06 16.61 22.82
N VAL A 373 -16.08 17.39 22.43
CA VAL A 373 -16.04 18.84 22.24
C VAL A 373 -16.68 19.61 23.42
N ASP A 374 -17.64 19.01 24.12
CA ASP A 374 -18.26 19.54 25.34
C ASP A 374 -17.24 19.60 26.50
N VAL A 375 -16.88 20.82 26.95
CA VAL A 375 -15.78 21.02 27.92
C VAL A 375 -16.26 20.84 29.34
N ASP A 376 -17.40 21.44 29.68
CA ASP A 376 -17.98 21.44 31.02
C ASP A 376 -18.92 20.24 31.27
N ARG A 377 -19.19 19.44 30.22
CA ARG A 377 -20.00 18.21 30.23
C ARG A 377 -21.46 18.44 30.60
N HIS A 378 -21.98 19.63 30.32
CA HIS A 378 -23.38 19.96 30.56
C HIS A 378 -24.33 19.43 29.46
N GLY A 379 -23.80 18.79 28.42
CA GLY A 379 -24.57 18.16 27.34
C GLY A 379 -24.96 19.13 26.22
N ILE A 380 -24.42 20.35 26.22
CA ILE A 380 -24.64 21.37 25.20
C ILE A 380 -23.26 21.83 24.72
N VAL A 381 -23.05 22.01 23.42
CA VAL A 381 -21.76 22.47 22.89
C VAL A 381 -21.94 23.87 22.31
N THR A 382 -21.24 24.84 22.86
CA THR A 382 -21.17 26.21 22.35
C THR A 382 -20.16 26.33 21.20
N ALA A 383 -20.26 27.39 20.39
CA ALA A 383 -19.32 27.65 19.30
C ALA A 383 -17.87 27.89 19.80
N ASP A 384 -17.71 28.45 21.00
CA ASP A 384 -16.40 28.69 21.61
C ASP A 384 -15.75 27.39 22.11
N GLU A 385 -16.54 26.50 22.72
CA GLU A 385 -16.08 25.15 23.07
C GLU A 385 -15.68 24.37 21.82
N ALA A 386 -16.51 24.42 20.78
CA ALA A 386 -16.23 23.82 19.49
C ALA A 386 -14.90 24.34 18.92
N ARG A 387 -14.73 25.65 18.81
CA ARG A 387 -13.50 26.27 18.30
C ARG A 387 -12.27 25.86 19.11
N SER A 388 -12.35 25.90 20.43
CA SER A 388 -11.23 25.54 21.32
C SER A 388 -10.86 24.05 21.21
N ARG A 389 -11.86 23.16 21.23
CA ARG A 389 -11.63 21.71 21.31
C ARG A 389 -11.30 21.10 19.95
N LEU A 390 -11.88 21.59 18.86
CA LEU A 390 -11.52 21.16 17.50
C LEU A 390 -10.09 21.56 17.12
N ALA A 391 -9.48 22.52 17.83
CA ALA A 391 -8.05 22.84 17.70
C ALA A 391 -7.13 21.84 18.44
N SER A 392 -7.65 21.10 19.43
CA SER A 392 -6.88 20.16 20.23
C SER A 392 -6.34 18.99 19.41
N SER A 393 -5.04 18.68 19.55
CA SER A 393 -4.41 17.52 18.91
C SER A 393 -5.11 16.20 19.26
N LYS A 394 -5.60 16.06 20.50
CA LYS A 394 -6.32 14.86 20.96
C LYS A 394 -7.66 14.69 20.23
N VAL A 395 -8.45 15.75 20.12
CA VAL A 395 -9.75 15.71 19.43
C VAL A 395 -9.53 15.53 17.94
N ARG A 396 -8.58 16.26 17.32
CA ARG A 396 -8.19 16.06 15.92
C ARG A 396 -7.78 14.61 15.64
N GLY A 397 -7.02 13.99 16.55
CA GLY A 397 -6.64 12.58 16.43
C GLY A 397 -7.84 11.62 16.42
N LEU A 398 -8.88 11.89 17.23
CA LEU A 398 -10.14 11.15 17.21
C LEU A 398 -10.88 11.37 15.88
N LEU A 399 -11.11 12.63 15.50
CA LEU A 399 -11.95 13.00 14.35
C LEU A 399 -11.41 12.46 13.02
N ARG A 400 -10.09 12.46 12.83
CA ARG A 400 -9.44 11.95 11.61
C ARG A 400 -9.67 10.45 11.35
N ARG A 401 -10.08 9.69 12.37
CA ARG A 401 -10.34 8.24 12.29
C ARG A 401 -11.82 7.90 12.27
N LEU A 402 -12.68 8.90 12.12
CA LEU A 402 -14.10 8.71 11.90
C LEU A 402 -14.36 8.57 10.40
N LEU A 403 -15.12 7.56 10.01
CA LEU A 403 -15.71 7.45 8.68
C LEU A 403 -17.17 7.85 8.83
N CYS A 404 -17.59 8.91 8.13
CA CYS A 404 -18.89 9.53 8.36
C CYS A 404 -19.72 9.49 7.08
N LYS A 405 -20.98 9.08 7.19
CA LYS A 405 -21.96 9.11 6.09
C LYS A 405 -22.98 10.20 6.32
N PHE A 406 -23.02 11.20 5.44
CA PHE A 406 -23.97 12.32 5.51
C PHE A 406 -24.21 12.96 4.12
N PRO A 407 -25.29 13.74 3.94
CA PRO A 407 -25.57 14.44 2.67
C PRO A 407 -24.44 15.41 2.27
N THR A 408 -24.19 15.55 0.96
CA THR A 408 -23.15 16.47 0.44
C THR A 408 -23.48 17.94 0.57
N GLU A 409 -22.53 18.74 1.05
CA GLU A 409 -22.64 20.20 1.14
C GLU A 409 -22.92 20.88 -0.22
N TRP A 410 -22.53 20.23 -1.32
CA TRP A 410 -22.55 20.76 -2.69
C TRP A 410 -23.87 20.56 -3.45
N ASP A 411 -24.94 20.10 -2.79
CA ASP A 411 -26.29 19.93 -3.35
C ASP A 411 -27.13 21.21 -3.24
N ASP A 412 -27.62 21.70 -4.38
CA ASP A 412 -28.44 22.92 -4.48
C ASP A 412 -29.92 22.70 -4.12
N THR A 413 -30.41 21.46 -4.09
CA THR A 413 -31.85 21.20 -3.93
C THR A 413 -32.34 21.17 -2.48
N ALA A 414 -31.43 21.01 -1.51
CA ALA A 414 -31.77 20.79 -0.10
C ALA A 414 -31.26 21.91 0.83
N ILE A 415 -30.95 23.11 0.30
CA ILE A 415 -30.33 24.19 1.10
C ILE A 415 -31.21 24.61 2.28
N GLU A 416 -32.52 24.78 2.07
CA GLU A 416 -33.43 25.20 3.15
C GLU A 416 -33.55 24.13 4.23
N ALA A 417 -33.69 22.86 3.84
CA ALA A 417 -33.75 21.74 4.79
C ALA A 417 -32.47 21.66 5.64
N ARG A 418 -31.31 21.88 5.01
CA ARG A 418 -29.98 21.76 5.63
C ARG A 418 -29.55 22.97 6.45
N TRP A 419 -30.04 24.16 6.14
CA TRP A 419 -29.51 25.39 6.75
C TRP A 419 -30.60 26.32 7.29
N GLY A 420 -31.88 26.00 7.12
CA GLY A 420 -32.99 26.82 7.59
C GLY A 420 -32.97 27.10 9.09
N TRP A 421 -32.35 26.21 9.88
CA TRP A 421 -32.12 26.41 11.31
C TRP A 421 -31.28 27.65 11.64
N LEU A 422 -30.47 28.16 10.70
CA LEU A 422 -29.71 29.40 10.88
C LEU A 422 -30.61 30.62 11.13
N LYS A 423 -31.89 30.54 10.75
CA LYS A 423 -32.91 31.57 10.99
C LYS A 423 -33.63 31.44 12.33
N ILE A 424 -33.40 30.34 13.05
CA ILE A 424 -34.13 30.00 14.28
C ILE A 424 -33.22 30.23 15.48
N GLN A 425 -33.73 30.96 16.48
CA GLN A 425 -33.02 31.15 17.75
C GLN A 425 -32.96 29.86 18.54
N SER A 426 -31.76 29.51 18.98
CA SER A 426 -31.54 28.38 19.87
C SER A 426 -30.31 28.64 20.74
N ARG A 427 -30.04 27.78 21.73
CA ARG A 427 -28.81 27.89 22.53
C ARG A 427 -27.55 27.73 21.68
N ALA A 428 -27.60 26.91 20.64
CA ALA A 428 -26.50 26.72 19.68
C ALA A 428 -26.45 27.80 18.58
N ASN A 429 -27.53 28.57 18.41
CA ASN A 429 -27.63 29.70 17.47
C ASN A 429 -28.26 30.91 18.19
N PRO A 430 -27.52 31.57 19.09
CA PRO A 430 -28.05 32.66 19.90
C PRO A 430 -28.37 33.91 19.07
N THR A 431 -27.73 34.06 17.91
CA THR A 431 -27.85 35.17 16.96
C THR A 431 -28.30 34.69 15.57
N PRO A 432 -29.61 34.43 15.38
CA PRO A 432 -30.14 33.96 14.11
C PRO A 432 -29.91 34.94 12.97
N LYS A 433 -29.73 34.39 11.76
CA LYS A 433 -29.69 35.16 10.53
C LYS A 433 -31.08 35.71 10.23
N THR A 434 -31.13 36.99 9.86
CA THR A 434 -32.30 37.58 9.19
C THR A 434 -32.53 36.90 7.83
N GLU A 435 -33.73 37.02 7.28
CA GLU A 435 -34.05 36.47 5.95
C GLU A 435 -33.13 37.04 4.85
N SER A 436 -32.72 38.31 4.98
CA SER A 436 -31.77 38.95 4.06
C SER A 436 -30.37 38.35 4.15
N GLU A 437 -29.87 38.12 5.37
CA GLU A 437 -28.56 37.46 5.58
C GLU A 437 -28.58 36.01 5.13
N PHE A 438 -29.67 35.30 5.40
CA PHE A 438 -29.85 33.93 4.95
C PHE A 438 -29.94 33.85 3.42
N SER A 439 -30.62 34.80 2.76
CA SER A 439 -30.68 34.87 1.30
C SER A 439 -29.29 35.07 0.67
N LYS A 440 -28.44 35.91 1.28
CA LYS A 440 -27.03 36.07 0.85
C LYS A 440 -26.22 34.78 1.02
N PHE A 441 -26.42 34.08 2.14
CA PHE A 441 -25.79 32.78 2.38
C PHE A 441 -26.27 31.72 1.38
N ARG A 442 -27.58 31.64 1.11
CA ARG A 442 -28.16 30.73 0.11
C ARG A 442 -27.55 30.96 -1.26
N ALA A 443 -27.53 32.22 -1.73
CA ALA A 443 -26.94 32.56 -3.01
C ALA A 443 -25.45 32.17 -3.09
N HIS A 444 -24.70 32.31 -2.00
CA HIS A 444 -23.32 31.86 -1.91
C HIS A 444 -23.19 30.33 -2.04
N VAL A 445 -23.99 29.56 -1.30
CA VAL A 445 -23.98 28.09 -1.39
C VAL A 445 -24.40 27.61 -2.78
N GLU A 446 -25.42 28.21 -3.38
CA GLU A 446 -25.86 27.93 -4.75
C GLU A 446 -24.76 28.19 -5.79
N ALA A 447 -23.99 29.29 -5.64
CA ALA A 447 -22.87 29.59 -6.52
C ALA A 447 -21.72 28.57 -6.42
N LEU A 448 -21.56 27.92 -5.26
CA LEU A 448 -20.55 26.88 -5.05
C LEU A 448 -21.07 25.48 -5.41
N ALA A 449 -22.37 25.25 -5.34
CA ALA A 449 -23.00 23.97 -5.63
C ALA A 449 -22.65 23.48 -7.04
N PHE A 450 -22.47 22.17 -7.14
CA PHE A 450 -22.14 21.51 -8.41
C PHE A 450 -22.69 20.08 -8.51
N TRP A 451 -23.18 19.50 -7.41
CA TRP A 451 -23.47 18.07 -7.31
C TRP A 451 -24.42 17.57 -8.41
N ARG A 452 -25.52 18.30 -8.61
CA ARG A 452 -26.53 17.99 -9.64
C ARG A 452 -25.97 18.06 -11.06
N GLN A 453 -25.13 19.06 -11.34
CA GLN A 453 -24.49 19.22 -12.66
C GLN A 453 -23.42 18.17 -12.92
N ALA A 454 -22.70 17.76 -11.86
CA ALA A 454 -21.67 16.74 -11.96
C ALA A 454 -22.24 15.35 -12.18
N ASN A 455 -23.45 15.05 -11.66
CA ASN A 455 -24.16 13.78 -11.85
C ASN A 455 -23.21 12.57 -11.72
N LEU A 456 -22.47 12.52 -10.61
CA LEU A 456 -21.36 11.58 -10.44
C LEU A 456 -21.84 10.14 -10.60
N ARG A 457 -21.09 9.35 -11.38
CA ARG A 457 -21.44 7.96 -11.71
C ARG A 457 -20.44 6.97 -11.13
N VAL A 458 -20.93 5.94 -10.46
CA VAL A 458 -20.15 4.82 -9.94
C VAL A 458 -20.30 3.62 -10.88
N PRO A 459 -19.20 3.06 -11.42
CA PRO A 459 -19.25 1.84 -12.20
C PRO A 459 -19.54 0.63 -11.31
N LEU A 460 -20.39 -0.26 -11.82
CA LEU A 460 -20.74 -1.53 -11.21
C LEU A 460 -19.95 -2.65 -11.88
N TYR A 461 -19.46 -3.58 -11.07
CA TYR A 461 -18.64 -4.71 -11.49
C TYR A 461 -19.32 -6.02 -11.09
N ASP A 462 -19.15 -7.05 -11.92
CA ASP A 462 -19.51 -8.42 -11.53
C ASP A 462 -18.45 -9.04 -10.60
N GLU A 463 -18.71 -10.26 -10.14
CA GLU A 463 -17.82 -11.04 -9.29
C GLU A 463 -16.46 -11.38 -9.95
N HIS A 464 -16.38 -11.29 -11.28
CA HIS A 464 -15.17 -11.54 -12.06
C HIS A 464 -14.38 -10.24 -12.36
N GLY A 465 -14.92 -9.08 -11.98
CA GLY A 465 -14.33 -7.77 -12.20
C GLY A 465 -14.59 -7.19 -13.59
N ALA A 466 -15.54 -7.71 -14.36
CA ALA A 466 -16.00 -7.09 -15.60
C ALA A 466 -17.00 -5.97 -15.29
N ARG A 467 -16.92 -4.86 -16.03
CA ARG A 467 -17.80 -3.71 -15.83
C ARG A 467 -19.17 -4.00 -16.42
N LEU A 468 -20.21 -3.91 -15.61
CA LEU A 468 -21.60 -4.19 -15.98
C LEU A 468 -22.36 -2.94 -16.42
N ALA A 469 -22.34 -1.90 -15.57
CA ALA A 469 -23.14 -0.69 -15.74
C ALA A 469 -22.54 0.48 -14.97
N GLU A 470 -23.26 1.60 -14.93
CA GLU A 470 -23.00 2.70 -13.99
C GLU A 470 -24.29 3.16 -13.32
N GLN A 471 -24.18 3.58 -12.06
CA GLN A 471 -25.29 4.17 -11.30
C GLN A 471 -24.93 5.58 -10.80
N ALA A 472 -25.93 6.39 -10.50
CA ALA A 472 -25.71 7.69 -9.85
C ALA A 472 -25.19 7.48 -8.42
N LEU A 473 -24.21 8.29 -8.01
CA LEU A 473 -23.77 8.34 -6.63
C LEU A 473 -24.81 9.10 -5.79
N ALA A 474 -25.27 8.47 -4.71
CA ALA A 474 -26.26 9.08 -3.82
C ALA A 474 -25.71 10.36 -3.14
N PRO A 475 -26.56 11.37 -2.87
CA PRO A 475 -26.15 12.58 -2.15
C PRO A 475 -25.56 12.31 -0.76
N SER A 476 -26.04 11.26 -0.09
CA SER A 476 -25.47 10.73 1.15
C SER A 476 -24.48 9.62 0.85
N HIS A 477 -23.23 9.80 1.28
CA HIS A 477 -22.13 8.89 1.00
C HIS A 477 -21.06 9.00 2.09
N TRP A 478 -20.17 8.01 2.12
CA TRP A 478 -19.09 7.94 3.09
C TRP A 478 -17.99 8.92 2.75
N ARG A 479 -17.41 9.51 3.80
CA ARG A 479 -16.26 10.40 3.70
C ARG A 479 -15.16 9.96 4.64
N PHE A 480 -13.95 10.42 4.30
CA PHE A 480 -12.74 10.17 5.06
C PHE A 480 -12.04 11.50 5.30
N ASP A 481 -11.28 11.61 6.40
CA ASP A 481 -10.25 12.62 6.48
C ASP A 481 -9.25 12.41 5.33
N PRO A 482 -9.05 13.39 4.44
CA PRO A 482 -8.21 13.18 3.26
C PRO A 482 -6.76 12.81 3.61
N ARG A 483 -6.21 13.37 4.69
CA ARG A 483 -4.83 13.13 5.10
C ARG A 483 -4.67 11.73 5.71
N GLU A 484 -5.61 11.29 6.54
CA GLU A 484 -5.59 9.94 7.13
C GLU A 484 -5.89 8.85 6.08
N PHE A 485 -6.75 9.13 5.09
CA PHE A 485 -6.96 8.24 3.94
C PHE A 485 -5.65 8.05 3.16
N ILE A 486 -5.00 9.14 2.77
CA ILE A 486 -3.72 9.09 2.04
C ILE A 486 -2.66 8.39 2.88
N ARG A 487 -2.50 8.75 4.16
CA ARG A 487 -1.57 8.12 5.10
C ARG A 487 -1.76 6.60 5.17
N THR A 488 -3.00 6.14 5.30
CA THR A 488 -3.34 4.72 5.44
C THR A 488 -3.07 3.97 4.15
N PHE A 489 -3.59 4.44 3.03
CA PHE A 489 -3.54 3.69 1.78
C PHE A 489 -2.20 3.75 1.04
N ARG A 490 -1.31 4.70 1.38
CA ARG A 490 0.10 4.69 0.94
C ARG A 490 0.83 3.43 1.41
N LYS A 491 0.51 2.93 2.61
CA LYS A 491 1.09 1.67 3.15
C LYS A 491 0.71 0.43 2.33
N CYS A 492 -0.34 0.50 1.52
CA CYS A 492 -0.82 -0.64 0.75
C CYS A 492 0.13 -1.00 -0.41
N GLY A 493 0.70 -0.01 -1.12
CA GLY A 493 1.68 -0.23 -2.20
C GLY A 493 1.24 -1.12 -3.38
N TRP A 494 0.00 -1.63 -3.40
CA TRP A 494 -0.53 -2.42 -4.51
C TRP A 494 -0.59 -1.62 -5.81
N LEU A 495 -0.06 -2.23 -6.89
CA LEU A 495 0.01 -1.69 -8.25
C LEU A 495 -1.12 -2.26 -9.10
N CYS A 496 -2.04 -1.40 -9.55
CA CYS A 496 -3.06 -1.80 -10.51
C CYS A 496 -2.46 -1.95 -11.92
N ALA A 497 -3.27 -2.42 -12.88
CA ALA A 497 -2.82 -2.62 -14.27
C ALA A 497 -2.23 -1.35 -14.90
N ASN A 498 -2.83 -0.20 -14.63
CA ASN A 498 -2.35 1.09 -15.13
C ASN A 498 -1.01 1.51 -14.48
N ASP A 499 -0.84 1.29 -13.17
CA ASP A 499 0.41 1.58 -12.48
C ASP A 499 1.58 0.76 -13.09
N LEU A 500 1.38 -0.56 -13.25
CA LEU A 500 2.41 -1.41 -13.83
C LEU A 500 2.67 -1.09 -15.32
N GLY A 501 1.64 -0.67 -16.06
CA GLY A 501 1.78 -0.18 -17.43
C GLY A 501 2.62 1.09 -17.55
N ARG A 502 2.68 1.93 -16.50
CA ARG A 502 3.57 3.09 -16.45
C ARG A 502 5.00 2.73 -16.05
N ILE A 503 5.15 1.79 -15.12
CA ILE A 503 6.45 1.25 -14.67
C ILE A 503 7.15 0.53 -15.84
N TYR A 504 6.43 -0.35 -16.54
CA TYR A 504 6.89 -1.07 -17.73
C TYR A 504 6.07 -0.66 -18.97
N PRO A 505 6.36 0.51 -19.57
CA PRO A 505 5.60 1.01 -20.71
C PRO A 505 5.87 0.19 -21.98
N ASP A 506 4.85 0.08 -22.84
CA ASP A 506 4.86 -0.75 -24.06
C ASP A 506 6.07 -0.52 -24.96
N LYS A 507 6.55 0.72 -25.03
CA LYS A 507 7.73 1.10 -25.82
C LYS A 507 9.04 0.42 -25.39
N LYS A 508 9.10 -0.18 -24.19
CA LYS A 508 10.27 -0.91 -23.69
C LYS A 508 10.29 -2.38 -24.10
N TYR A 509 9.20 -2.89 -24.67
CA TYR A 509 9.09 -4.29 -25.09
C TYR A 509 9.60 -4.48 -26.53
N PRO A 510 10.21 -5.64 -26.84
CA PRO A 510 10.66 -5.98 -28.19
C PRO A 510 9.47 -6.40 -29.08
N THR A 511 8.59 -5.45 -29.41
CA THR A 511 7.30 -5.73 -30.07
C THR A 511 7.44 -6.44 -31.42
N THR A 512 8.51 -6.18 -32.18
CA THR A 512 8.81 -6.91 -33.42
C THR A 512 9.09 -8.39 -33.14
N ALA A 513 9.91 -8.70 -32.14
CA ALA A 513 10.23 -10.07 -31.75
C ALA A 513 8.98 -10.80 -31.21
N LEU A 514 8.15 -10.12 -30.42
CA LEU A 514 6.86 -10.64 -29.92
C LEU A 514 5.85 -10.96 -31.03
N LYS A 515 5.90 -10.24 -32.15
CA LYS A 515 5.09 -10.57 -33.33
C LYS A 515 5.65 -11.80 -34.05
N LEU A 516 6.97 -11.83 -34.27
CA LEU A 516 7.65 -12.91 -34.99
C LEU A 516 7.63 -14.26 -34.26
N GLU A 517 7.60 -14.29 -32.93
CA GLU A 517 7.46 -15.56 -32.18
C GLU A 517 6.10 -16.25 -32.39
N GLY A 518 5.08 -15.55 -32.91
CA GLY A 518 3.79 -16.13 -33.25
C GLY A 518 2.87 -16.50 -32.07
N LYS A 519 3.18 -16.09 -30.83
CA LYS A 519 2.42 -16.49 -29.62
C LYS A 519 1.31 -15.52 -29.20
N GLY A 520 1.09 -14.45 -29.96
CA GLY A 520 0.05 -13.45 -29.66
C GLY A 520 0.26 -12.67 -28.36
N ARG A 521 1.47 -12.70 -27.77
CA ARG A 521 1.77 -11.97 -26.53
C ARG A 521 1.85 -10.47 -26.82
N THR A 522 1.13 -9.68 -26.04
CA THR A 522 1.24 -8.21 -26.03
C THR A 522 1.88 -7.74 -24.73
N PRO A 523 2.49 -6.55 -24.68
CA PRO A 523 3.00 -5.98 -23.43
C PRO A 523 1.98 -5.98 -22.29
N ALA A 524 0.72 -5.66 -22.60
CA ALA A 524 -0.37 -5.67 -21.61
C ALA A 524 -0.65 -7.08 -21.06
N LEU A 525 -0.73 -8.09 -21.93
CA LEU A 525 -0.93 -9.48 -21.51
C LEU A 525 0.27 -10.02 -20.70
N ILE A 526 1.50 -9.64 -21.07
CA ILE A 526 2.71 -10.01 -20.33
C ILE A 526 2.66 -9.42 -18.92
N ARG A 527 2.36 -8.13 -18.78
CA ARG A 527 2.24 -7.50 -17.46
C ARG A 527 1.13 -8.15 -16.62
N GLU A 528 -0.06 -8.34 -17.20
CA GLU A 528 -1.21 -8.88 -16.47
C GLU A 528 -0.96 -10.30 -15.95
N ARG A 529 -0.23 -11.13 -16.72
CA ARG A 529 0.14 -12.49 -16.29
C ARG A 529 0.88 -12.52 -14.96
N TYR A 530 1.70 -11.52 -14.65
CA TYR A 530 2.56 -11.50 -13.46
C TYR A 530 2.21 -10.43 -12.43
N ARG A 531 1.35 -9.47 -12.77
CA ARG A 531 1.07 -8.27 -11.95
C ARG A 531 0.64 -8.59 -10.52
N LYS A 532 -0.32 -9.52 -10.36
CA LYS A 532 -0.83 -9.91 -9.04
C LYS A 532 0.27 -10.58 -8.20
N GLU A 533 1.08 -11.41 -8.84
CA GLU A 533 2.16 -12.13 -8.16
C GLU A 533 3.30 -11.19 -7.77
N ILE A 534 3.62 -10.18 -8.59
CA ILE A 534 4.54 -9.09 -8.23
C ILE A 534 4.09 -8.37 -6.96
N ASN A 535 2.81 -7.97 -6.90
CA ASN A 535 2.27 -7.31 -5.70
C ASN A 535 2.35 -8.19 -4.46
N ARG A 536 1.95 -9.46 -4.58
CA ARG A 536 1.99 -10.42 -3.47
C ARG A 536 3.41 -10.69 -2.98
N VAL A 537 4.37 -10.85 -3.91
CA VAL A 537 5.79 -11.11 -3.60
C VAL A 537 6.45 -9.89 -2.96
N MET A 538 6.21 -8.67 -3.46
CA MET A 538 6.72 -7.46 -2.81
C MET A 538 6.18 -7.32 -1.38
N ARG A 539 4.89 -7.61 -1.17
CA ARG A 539 4.26 -7.60 0.16
C ARG A 539 4.83 -8.66 1.09
N LYS A 540 4.97 -9.90 0.60
CA LYS A 540 5.57 -11.04 1.31
C LYS A 540 6.95 -10.64 1.82
N TYR A 541 7.81 -10.13 0.94
CA TYR A 541 9.23 -9.89 1.25
C TYR A 541 9.58 -8.46 1.71
N LEU A 542 8.59 -7.67 2.16
CA LEU A 542 8.81 -6.31 2.70
C LEU A 542 9.51 -5.35 1.71
N ILE A 543 9.24 -5.52 0.41
CA ILE A 543 9.72 -4.65 -0.68
C ILE A 543 8.65 -3.58 -0.94
N MET A 544 8.14 -2.95 0.12
CA MET A 544 6.94 -2.10 0.05
C MET A 544 7.24 -0.60 0.13
N THR A 545 8.47 -0.19 0.43
CA THR A 545 8.85 1.21 0.32
C THR A 545 9.07 1.58 -1.15
N PRO A 546 8.74 2.82 -1.58
CA PRO A 546 8.93 3.27 -2.95
C PRO A 546 10.34 3.01 -3.53
N VAL A 547 11.37 3.20 -2.71
CA VAL A 547 12.77 2.97 -3.11
C VAL A 547 13.07 1.48 -3.27
N ARG A 548 12.63 0.62 -2.34
CA ARG A 548 12.79 -0.84 -2.47
C ARG A 548 12.06 -1.39 -3.68
N MET A 549 10.82 -0.95 -3.92
CA MET A 549 10.05 -1.32 -5.12
C MET A 549 10.80 -0.95 -6.39
N SER A 550 11.34 0.27 -6.46
CA SER A 550 12.04 0.77 -7.64
C SER A 550 13.35 0.02 -7.92
N HIS A 551 14.10 -0.36 -6.89
CA HIS A 551 15.25 -1.24 -7.05
C HIS A 551 14.83 -2.66 -7.46
N PHE A 552 13.86 -3.26 -6.78
CA PHE A 552 13.42 -4.63 -7.09
C PHE A 552 12.91 -4.75 -8.53
N LEU A 553 12.01 -3.85 -8.93
CA LEU A 553 11.44 -3.81 -10.28
C LEU A 553 12.49 -3.41 -11.32
N GLY A 554 13.30 -2.37 -11.08
CA GLY A 554 14.32 -1.92 -12.06
C GLY A 554 15.38 -2.99 -12.34
N GLN A 555 15.82 -3.69 -11.31
CA GLN A 555 16.70 -4.85 -11.47
C GLN A 555 15.98 -5.99 -12.21
N GLY A 556 14.69 -6.22 -11.92
CA GLY A 556 13.91 -7.30 -12.56
C GLY A 556 13.61 -7.01 -14.03
N ALA A 557 13.44 -5.74 -14.40
CA ALA A 557 13.30 -5.31 -15.78
C ALA A 557 14.49 -5.72 -16.64
N ILE A 558 15.72 -5.57 -16.12
CA ILE A 558 16.93 -5.97 -16.82
C ILE A 558 17.05 -7.49 -16.91
N GLU A 559 16.82 -8.23 -15.82
CA GLU A 559 16.97 -9.69 -15.81
C GLU A 559 15.90 -10.44 -16.62
N SER A 560 14.70 -9.87 -16.76
CA SER A 560 13.56 -10.55 -17.41
C SER A 560 13.05 -9.86 -18.67
N LEU A 561 13.78 -8.85 -19.16
CA LEU A 561 13.35 -7.99 -20.26
C LEU A 561 11.91 -7.48 -20.03
N PHE A 562 11.68 -6.81 -18.90
CA PHE A 562 10.35 -6.31 -18.49
C PHE A 562 9.29 -7.43 -18.40
N LEU A 563 9.66 -8.58 -17.81
CA LEU A 563 8.84 -9.81 -17.70
C LEU A 563 8.61 -10.55 -19.03
N CYS A 564 9.20 -10.08 -20.14
CA CYS A 564 9.06 -10.70 -21.45
C CYS A 564 9.74 -12.08 -21.52
N LEU A 565 10.87 -12.25 -20.82
CA LEU A 565 11.71 -13.44 -20.82
C LEU A 565 11.91 -13.94 -19.40
N MET A 566 11.11 -14.94 -19.03
CA MET A 566 11.21 -15.63 -17.75
C MET A 566 12.08 -16.90 -17.84
N ILE A 567 12.81 -17.06 -18.94
CA ILE A 567 13.71 -18.17 -19.24
C ILE A 567 14.93 -17.65 -20.01
N GLU A 568 16.13 -18.08 -19.63
CA GLU A 568 17.39 -17.69 -20.27
C GLU A 568 17.56 -18.37 -21.63
N GLY A 569 17.58 -17.63 -22.75
CA GLY A 569 17.73 -18.23 -24.08
C GLY A 569 19.14 -18.75 -24.40
N ALA A 570 19.23 -19.71 -25.31
CA ALA A 570 20.51 -20.12 -25.90
C ALA A 570 21.04 -19.11 -26.94
N VAL A 571 20.17 -18.20 -27.40
CA VAL A 571 20.45 -17.17 -28.42
C VAL A 571 19.75 -15.86 -28.04
N ASP A 572 20.05 -14.76 -28.73
CA ASP A 572 19.35 -13.49 -28.53
C ASP A 572 17.89 -13.56 -29.02
N PHE A 573 16.94 -13.25 -28.13
CA PHE A 573 15.50 -13.29 -28.42
C PHE A 573 15.07 -12.29 -29.48
N SER A 574 15.66 -11.09 -29.49
CA SER A 574 15.28 -10.04 -30.44
C SER A 574 15.63 -10.42 -31.87
N ARG A 575 16.69 -11.21 -32.06
CA ARG A 575 17.15 -11.72 -33.35
C ARG A 575 16.52 -13.06 -33.73
N ASN A 576 16.31 -13.95 -32.75
CA ASN A 576 15.86 -15.33 -32.98
C ASN A 576 14.65 -15.70 -32.10
N PRO A 577 13.52 -14.99 -32.21
CA PRO A 577 12.38 -15.14 -31.31
C PRO A 577 11.69 -16.50 -31.37
N THR A 578 11.89 -17.27 -32.45
CA THR A 578 11.30 -18.60 -32.66
C THR A 578 12.19 -19.74 -32.19
N HIS A 579 13.41 -19.46 -31.71
CA HIS A 579 14.36 -20.50 -31.29
C HIS A 579 13.76 -21.42 -30.21
N ALA A 580 14.06 -22.72 -30.30
CA ALA A 580 13.48 -23.76 -29.45
C ALA A 580 13.66 -23.47 -27.93
N SER A 581 14.76 -22.84 -27.54
CA SER A 581 15.03 -22.47 -26.14
C SER A 581 13.99 -21.49 -25.55
N PHE A 582 13.21 -20.79 -26.37
CA PHE A 582 12.16 -19.86 -25.92
C PHE A 582 10.75 -20.46 -25.94
N GLN A 583 10.62 -21.73 -26.31
CA GLN A 583 9.32 -22.39 -26.33
C GLN A 583 8.80 -22.64 -24.91
N SER A 584 7.50 -22.85 -24.80
CA SER A 584 6.87 -23.14 -23.51
C SER A 584 7.41 -24.45 -22.96
N GLU A 585 7.80 -24.45 -21.69
CA GLU A 585 8.26 -25.65 -20.99
C GLU A 585 7.10 -26.36 -20.26
N ASN A 586 5.84 -26.17 -20.68
CA ASN A 586 4.68 -26.76 -20.00
C ASN A 586 4.67 -28.29 -20.05
N GLU A 587 5.21 -28.89 -21.12
CA GLU A 587 5.32 -30.33 -21.28
C GLU A 587 6.67 -30.84 -20.73
N GLU A 588 7.78 -30.31 -21.27
CA GLU A 588 9.14 -30.63 -20.83
C GLU A 588 10.05 -29.40 -20.89
N PHE A 589 11.12 -29.38 -20.09
CA PHE A 589 12.13 -28.32 -20.17
C PHE A 589 13.05 -28.50 -21.37
N TYR A 590 13.58 -27.39 -21.88
CA TYR A 590 14.47 -27.41 -23.05
C TYR A 590 15.80 -28.11 -22.73
N ILE A 591 16.13 -29.13 -23.53
CA ILE A 591 17.45 -29.75 -23.58
C ILE A 591 17.98 -29.65 -25.03
N PRO A 592 19.13 -28.99 -25.26
CA PRO A 592 19.70 -28.88 -26.59
C PRO A 592 20.09 -30.24 -27.16
N VAL A 593 19.90 -30.41 -28.47
CA VAL A 593 20.35 -31.61 -29.20
C VAL A 593 21.88 -31.72 -29.22
N HIS A 594 22.58 -30.59 -29.29
CA HIS A 594 24.04 -30.54 -29.41
C HIS A 594 24.69 -29.95 -28.15
N LYS A 595 25.77 -30.59 -27.68
CA LYS A 595 26.52 -30.18 -26.47
C LYS A 595 27.32 -28.88 -26.63
N ASN A 596 27.37 -28.31 -27.82
CA ASN A 596 28.00 -27.01 -28.08
C ASN A 596 27.02 -25.83 -27.94
N ASP A 597 25.76 -26.08 -27.58
CA ASP A 597 24.80 -25.03 -27.25
C ASP A 597 25.34 -24.17 -26.10
N TYR A 598 25.06 -22.86 -26.17
CA TYR A 598 25.51 -21.87 -25.20
C TYR A 598 25.27 -22.31 -23.76
N LEU A 599 24.09 -22.87 -23.44
CA LEU A 599 23.67 -23.20 -22.07
C LEU A 599 24.58 -24.24 -21.37
N TYR A 600 25.39 -24.99 -22.12
CA TYR A 600 26.41 -25.88 -21.55
C TYR A 600 27.55 -25.11 -20.85
N TYR A 601 27.67 -23.78 -21.01
CA TYR A 601 28.63 -22.95 -20.28
C TYR A 601 28.47 -23.02 -18.75
N LEU A 602 27.27 -23.38 -18.29
CA LEU A 602 26.92 -23.54 -16.88
C LEU A 602 27.35 -24.90 -16.30
N GLU A 603 27.84 -25.85 -17.10
CA GLU A 603 28.36 -27.11 -16.57
C GLU A 603 29.58 -26.86 -15.66
N GLY A 604 29.65 -27.57 -14.54
CA GLY A 604 30.69 -27.39 -13.52
C GLY A 604 30.56 -26.11 -12.69
N ARG A 605 29.47 -25.33 -12.82
CA ARG A 605 29.26 -24.05 -12.12
C ARG A 605 28.00 -24.08 -11.27
N LEU A 606 28.00 -23.34 -10.16
CA LEU A 606 26.80 -23.13 -9.32
C LEU A 606 26.11 -24.44 -8.88
N GLY A 607 26.92 -25.46 -8.60
CA GLY A 607 26.47 -26.82 -8.25
C GLY A 607 26.12 -27.70 -9.45
N ASN A 608 26.16 -27.23 -10.69
CA ASN A 608 25.96 -28.11 -11.84
C ASN A 608 27.14 -29.07 -11.96
N VAL A 609 26.87 -30.37 -11.87
CA VAL A 609 27.90 -31.42 -11.77
C VAL A 609 27.65 -32.57 -12.74
N GLU A 610 26.45 -32.68 -13.31
CA GLU A 610 26.10 -33.68 -14.32
C GLU A 610 25.99 -33.05 -15.71
N VAL A 611 26.25 -33.86 -16.73
CA VAL A 611 26.05 -33.43 -18.12
C VAL A 611 24.58 -33.10 -18.35
N GLY A 612 24.30 -31.94 -18.95
CA GLY A 612 22.94 -31.44 -19.15
C GLY A 612 22.38 -30.60 -17.99
N ASP A 613 23.13 -30.45 -16.88
CA ASP A 613 22.73 -29.56 -15.79
C ASP A 613 22.66 -28.09 -16.19
N GLY A 614 23.55 -27.66 -17.09
CA GLY A 614 23.54 -26.28 -17.57
C GLY A 614 22.18 -25.88 -18.14
N PRO A 615 21.69 -26.56 -19.20
CA PRO A 615 20.35 -26.32 -19.72
C PRO A 615 19.22 -26.61 -18.71
N LYS A 616 19.33 -27.69 -17.93
CA LYS A 616 18.30 -28.09 -16.95
C LYS A 616 18.10 -27.02 -15.87
N PHE A 617 19.18 -26.43 -15.35
CA PHE A 617 19.19 -25.41 -14.30
C PHE A 617 19.59 -24.01 -14.81
N ARG A 618 19.26 -23.71 -16.07
CA ARG A 618 19.36 -22.37 -16.68
C ARG A 618 18.58 -21.30 -15.91
N GLY A 619 18.82 -20.04 -16.22
CA GLY A 619 18.05 -18.93 -15.64
C GLY A 619 16.55 -19.07 -15.88
N ARG A 620 15.77 -18.99 -14.79
CA ARG A 620 14.29 -18.90 -14.83
C ARG A 620 13.73 -17.87 -13.85
N GLY A 621 12.56 -17.34 -14.17
CA GLY A 621 11.85 -16.36 -13.34
C GLY A 621 12.36 -14.93 -13.50
N MET A 622 11.77 -14.00 -12.75
CA MET A 622 12.00 -12.55 -12.86
C MET A 622 13.46 -12.13 -12.64
N LYS A 623 14.23 -12.96 -11.92
CA LYS A 623 15.63 -12.71 -11.54
C LYS A 623 16.59 -13.78 -12.05
N GLN A 624 16.15 -14.62 -13.00
CA GLN A 624 16.97 -15.66 -13.61
C GLN A 624 17.66 -16.55 -12.57
N LEU A 625 16.88 -17.18 -11.68
CA LEU A 625 17.45 -18.13 -10.72
C LEU A 625 18.18 -19.23 -11.49
N THR A 626 19.47 -19.43 -11.20
CA THR A 626 20.39 -20.23 -12.03
C THR A 626 21.24 -21.17 -11.18
N GLY A 627 21.47 -22.37 -11.68
CA GLY A 627 22.34 -23.39 -11.10
C GLY A 627 21.65 -24.29 -10.08
N ARG A 628 21.97 -25.58 -10.14
CA ARG A 628 21.38 -26.64 -9.30
C ARG A 628 21.42 -26.30 -7.79
N GLU A 629 22.48 -25.63 -7.33
CA GLU A 629 22.59 -25.20 -5.93
C GLU A 629 21.47 -24.24 -5.53
N ASN A 630 21.21 -23.21 -6.33
CA ASN A 630 20.21 -22.20 -6.04
C ASN A 630 18.80 -22.75 -6.19
N TYR A 631 18.56 -23.58 -7.21
CA TYR A 631 17.31 -24.31 -7.34
C TYR A 631 17.04 -25.19 -6.11
N ALA A 632 18.01 -25.97 -5.65
CA ALA A 632 17.84 -26.82 -4.47
C ALA A 632 17.50 -26.01 -3.21
N LYS A 633 18.16 -24.88 -2.99
CA LYS A 633 17.86 -23.97 -1.87
C LYS A 633 16.43 -23.42 -1.95
N TYR A 634 15.97 -23.00 -3.13
CA TYR A 634 14.59 -22.55 -3.31
C TYR A 634 13.58 -23.69 -3.11
N TRP A 635 13.86 -24.88 -3.64
CA TRP A 635 13.00 -26.05 -3.45
C TRP A 635 12.86 -26.44 -1.98
N VAL A 636 13.96 -26.38 -1.20
CA VAL A 636 13.91 -26.57 0.25
C VAL A 636 13.06 -25.48 0.92
N TYR A 637 13.23 -24.22 0.53
CA TYR A 637 12.43 -23.12 1.06
C TYR A 637 10.93 -23.29 0.81
N ARG A 638 10.56 -23.79 -0.38
CA ARG A 638 9.18 -24.13 -0.75
C ARG A 638 8.67 -25.44 -0.11
N GLY A 639 9.54 -26.21 0.53
CA GLY A 639 9.21 -27.52 1.10
C GLY A 639 9.04 -28.63 0.07
N TRP A 640 9.48 -28.41 -1.18
CA TRP A 640 9.40 -29.39 -2.27
C TRP A 640 10.57 -30.37 -2.30
N LEU A 641 11.64 -30.06 -1.57
CA LEU A 641 12.80 -30.93 -1.44
C LEU A 641 13.17 -31.05 0.04
N ASN A 642 13.30 -32.28 0.54
CA ASN A 642 13.76 -32.52 1.89
C ASN A 642 15.29 -32.32 1.96
N PRO A 643 15.80 -31.37 2.77
CA PRO A 643 17.24 -31.11 2.86
C PRO A 643 18.08 -32.29 3.37
N ASN A 644 17.46 -33.31 3.98
CA ASN A 644 18.16 -34.50 4.47
C ASN A 644 18.34 -35.58 3.39
N THR A 645 17.79 -35.41 2.18
CA THR A 645 18.01 -36.34 1.06
C THR A 645 19.30 -36.05 0.30
N PHE A 646 20.01 -34.97 0.64
CA PHE A 646 21.28 -34.57 0.04
C PHE A 646 22.24 -34.03 1.11
N ALA A 647 23.54 -34.01 0.82
CA ALA A 647 24.55 -33.58 1.80
C ALA A 647 24.91 -32.09 1.63
N SER A 648 25.18 -31.37 2.73
CA SER A 648 25.85 -30.08 2.62
C SER A 648 27.20 -30.25 1.89
N ARG A 649 27.47 -29.41 0.88
CA ARG A 649 28.65 -29.49 -0.01
C ARG A 649 28.72 -30.74 -0.91
N TRP A 650 27.59 -31.20 -1.44
CA TRP A 650 27.52 -32.33 -2.38
C TRP A 650 28.30 -32.14 -3.71
N TRP A 651 28.70 -30.91 -4.06
CA TRP A 651 29.41 -30.59 -5.29
C TRP A 651 30.92 -30.33 -5.11
N ASN A 652 31.45 -30.34 -3.86
CA ASN A 652 32.87 -30.11 -3.61
C ASN A 652 33.37 -30.87 -2.35
N PRO A 653 34.02 -32.05 -2.49
CA PRO A 653 34.21 -32.82 -3.72
C PRO A 653 32.87 -33.40 -4.23
N THR A 654 32.81 -33.73 -5.53
CA THR A 654 31.59 -34.24 -6.17
C THR A 654 31.09 -35.54 -5.55
N ARG A 655 29.84 -35.55 -5.06
CA ARG A 655 29.14 -36.69 -4.47
C ARG A 655 27.76 -36.81 -5.10
N LEU A 656 27.71 -37.31 -6.35
CA LEU A 656 26.49 -37.36 -7.17
C LEU A 656 25.34 -38.14 -6.50
N ASP A 657 25.69 -39.21 -5.78
CA ASP A 657 24.75 -40.02 -4.99
C ASP A 657 24.05 -39.21 -3.89
N ARG A 658 24.64 -38.08 -3.46
CA ARG A 658 24.14 -37.17 -2.43
C ARG A 658 23.78 -35.80 -2.97
N ALA A 659 23.64 -35.64 -4.28
CA ALA A 659 23.21 -34.40 -4.91
C ALA A 659 21.67 -34.26 -4.86
N PRO A 660 21.15 -33.01 -4.78
CA PRO A 660 19.71 -32.76 -4.77
C PRO A 660 19.11 -33.15 -6.13
N ARG A 661 18.01 -33.89 -6.08
CA ARG A 661 17.25 -34.30 -7.27
C ARG A 661 16.05 -33.36 -7.45
N ILE A 662 15.98 -32.75 -8.62
CA ILE A 662 14.91 -31.84 -9.01
C ILE A 662 14.47 -32.27 -10.40
N ASP A 663 13.28 -32.84 -10.48
CA ASP A 663 12.75 -33.42 -11.72
C ASP A 663 12.04 -32.38 -12.57
N HIS A 664 11.47 -31.34 -11.94
CA HIS A 664 10.64 -30.32 -12.61
C HIS A 664 11.17 -28.88 -12.43
N PRO A 665 12.41 -28.54 -12.85
CA PRO A 665 12.96 -27.20 -12.70
C PRO A 665 12.16 -26.11 -13.46
N GLN A 666 11.43 -26.47 -14.51
CA GLN A 666 10.58 -25.58 -15.29
C GLN A 666 9.41 -24.98 -14.51
N LEU A 667 9.10 -25.47 -13.30
CA LEU A 667 8.07 -24.85 -12.45
C LEU A 667 8.32 -23.36 -12.20
N LEU A 668 9.57 -22.88 -12.33
CA LEU A 668 9.94 -21.47 -12.20
C LEU A 668 9.60 -20.61 -13.44
N SER A 669 9.21 -21.21 -14.56
CA SER A 669 8.87 -20.51 -15.80
C SER A 669 7.43 -20.76 -16.25
N THR A 670 6.86 -21.92 -15.92
CA THR A 670 5.49 -22.32 -16.29
C THR A 670 4.43 -21.74 -15.36
N ASP A 671 4.70 -21.67 -14.06
CA ASP A 671 3.81 -21.09 -13.05
C ASP A 671 4.15 -19.61 -12.77
N PRO A 672 3.21 -18.67 -12.95
CA PRO A 672 3.46 -17.24 -12.74
C PRO A 672 3.86 -16.87 -11.32
N TRP A 673 3.30 -17.55 -10.30
CA TRP A 673 3.65 -17.28 -8.91
C TRP A 673 5.10 -17.66 -8.63
N ASN A 674 5.51 -18.89 -8.98
CA ASN A 674 6.87 -19.39 -8.81
C ASN A 674 7.90 -18.53 -9.54
N ALA A 675 7.55 -18.06 -10.75
CA ALA A 675 8.43 -17.23 -11.56
C ALA A 675 8.78 -15.88 -10.89
N ILE A 676 7.86 -15.32 -10.11
CA ILE A 676 8.08 -14.08 -9.37
C ILE A 676 8.61 -14.37 -7.96
N ASP A 677 8.06 -15.36 -7.26
CA ASP A 677 8.42 -15.73 -5.88
C ASP A 677 9.87 -16.22 -5.81
N ALA A 678 10.38 -16.96 -6.79
CA ALA A 678 11.80 -17.34 -6.83
C ALA A 678 12.73 -16.11 -6.86
N GLY A 679 12.35 -15.06 -7.59
CA GLY A 679 13.09 -13.80 -7.62
C GLY A 679 12.99 -13.01 -6.31
N GLY A 680 11.81 -13.01 -5.68
CA GLY A 680 11.61 -12.45 -4.35
C GLY A 680 12.34 -13.21 -3.25
N TRP A 681 12.37 -14.54 -3.33
CA TRP A 681 13.13 -15.40 -2.43
C TRP A 681 14.64 -15.14 -2.59
N TYR A 682 15.16 -15.04 -3.81
CA TYR A 682 16.58 -14.73 -4.00
C TYR A 682 16.95 -13.37 -3.38
N TRP A 683 16.06 -12.39 -3.50
CA TRP A 683 16.19 -11.09 -2.85
C TRP A 683 16.20 -11.20 -1.32
N LEU A 684 15.38 -12.08 -0.75
CA LEU A 684 15.29 -12.32 0.68
C LEU A 684 16.49 -13.13 1.23
N ALA A 685 16.82 -14.25 0.59
CA ALA A 685 17.85 -15.19 1.05
C ALA A 685 19.26 -14.61 0.86
N GLY A 686 19.41 -13.70 -0.12
CA GLY A 686 20.68 -13.04 -0.42
C GLY A 686 21.67 -13.95 -1.14
N ALA A 687 22.47 -13.35 -2.01
CA ALA A 687 23.61 -14.03 -2.61
C ALA A 687 24.73 -14.22 -1.59
N ALA A 688 25.69 -15.11 -1.90
CA ALA A 688 26.92 -15.25 -1.12
C ALA A 688 27.71 -13.93 -1.04
N THR A 689 27.69 -13.13 -2.10
CA THR A 689 28.29 -11.78 -2.15
C THR A 689 27.66 -10.82 -1.14
N ASN A 690 26.39 -11.03 -0.78
CA ASN A 690 25.68 -10.29 0.25
C ASN A 690 25.59 -11.06 1.59
N ARG A 691 26.51 -12.02 1.81
CA ARG A 691 26.62 -12.81 3.05
C ARG A 691 25.32 -13.55 3.45
N PHE A 692 24.49 -13.91 2.48
CA PHE A 692 23.19 -14.57 2.70
C PHE A 692 22.23 -13.77 3.61
N VAL A 693 22.25 -12.43 3.48
CA VAL A 693 21.29 -11.52 4.11
C VAL A 693 20.42 -10.89 3.03
N THR A 694 19.18 -10.54 3.39
CA THR A 694 18.23 -9.88 2.49
C THR A 694 18.82 -8.62 1.84
N ILE A 695 18.56 -8.44 0.55
CA ILE A 695 18.97 -7.25 -0.21
C ILE A 695 18.27 -5.99 0.31
N ASN A 696 17.14 -6.12 1.01
CA ASN A 696 16.52 -4.99 1.72
C ASN A 696 17.49 -4.27 2.66
N SER A 697 18.43 -5.00 3.28
CA SER A 697 19.44 -4.45 4.18
C SER A 697 20.50 -3.57 3.50
N THR A 698 20.61 -3.66 2.16
CA THR A 698 21.53 -2.84 1.36
C THR A 698 20.93 -1.49 0.98
N ILE A 699 19.61 -1.35 1.08
CA ILE A 699 18.86 -0.16 0.71
C ILE A 699 18.60 0.65 1.98
N THR A 700 19.59 1.46 2.36
CA THR A 700 19.63 2.20 3.63
C THR A 700 19.39 3.70 3.48
N ILE A 701 19.26 4.20 2.24
CA ILE A 701 19.00 5.60 1.92
C ILE A 701 17.70 5.72 1.10
N ASP A 702 16.99 6.83 1.23
CA ASP A 702 15.72 7.10 0.51
C ASP A 702 15.96 7.69 -0.89
N GLU A 703 17.02 7.23 -1.57
CA GLU A 703 17.48 7.74 -2.86
C GLU A 703 17.84 6.64 -3.85
N ILE A 704 17.53 6.92 -5.12
CA ILE A 704 17.95 6.10 -6.25
C ILE A 704 19.01 6.87 -7.02
N ASN A 705 20.26 6.44 -6.86
CA ASN A 705 21.41 7.02 -7.51
C ASN A 705 22.38 5.91 -7.92
N MET A 706 23.49 6.28 -8.58
CA MET A 706 24.47 5.30 -9.05
C MET A 706 25.01 4.42 -7.92
N GLN A 707 25.25 5.00 -6.73
CA GLN A 707 25.80 4.28 -5.59
C GLN A 707 24.82 3.23 -5.04
N SER A 708 23.55 3.60 -4.81
CA SER A 708 22.55 2.66 -4.31
C SER A 708 22.25 1.55 -5.31
N VAL A 709 22.15 1.88 -6.61
CA VAL A 709 21.93 0.89 -7.67
C VAL A 709 23.12 -0.06 -7.80
N ARG A 710 24.36 0.45 -7.72
CA ARG A 710 25.58 -0.37 -7.74
C ARG A 710 25.61 -1.34 -6.57
N ALA A 711 25.32 -0.87 -5.35
CA ALA A 711 25.29 -1.72 -4.16
C ALA A 711 24.29 -2.86 -4.30
N VAL A 712 23.06 -2.56 -4.73
CA VAL A 712 22.02 -3.57 -4.99
C VAL A 712 22.45 -4.54 -6.09
N ALA A 713 23.01 -4.06 -7.19
CA ALA A 713 23.42 -4.91 -8.31
C ALA A 713 24.57 -5.87 -7.92
N ILE A 714 25.54 -5.41 -7.10
CA ILE A 714 26.58 -6.27 -6.51
C ILE A 714 25.98 -7.33 -5.58
N ALA A 715 24.98 -6.94 -4.78
CA ALA A 715 24.29 -7.87 -3.88
C ALA A 715 23.50 -8.96 -4.62
N ILE A 716 23.10 -8.71 -5.88
CA ILE A 716 22.42 -9.69 -6.75
C ILE A 716 23.45 -10.57 -7.48
N ASN A 717 24.33 -9.97 -8.28
CA ASN A 717 25.15 -10.69 -9.28
C ASN A 717 26.67 -10.56 -9.07
N GLY A 718 27.11 -9.87 -8.03
CA GLY A 718 28.52 -9.54 -7.84
C GLY A 718 29.05 -8.54 -8.88
N THR A 719 30.36 -8.53 -9.05
CA THR A 719 31.05 -7.68 -10.03
C THR A 719 31.61 -8.50 -11.18
N ASN A 720 31.66 -7.89 -12.36
CA ASN A 720 32.38 -8.45 -13.49
C ASN A 720 33.89 -8.33 -13.23
N PRO A 721 34.67 -9.43 -13.28
CA PRO A 721 36.10 -9.39 -12.98
C PRO A 721 36.91 -8.47 -13.91
N ARG A 722 36.43 -8.20 -15.12
CA ARG A 722 37.13 -7.34 -16.09
C ARG A 722 36.89 -5.86 -15.86
N THR A 723 35.67 -5.47 -15.46
CA THR A 723 35.30 -4.06 -15.31
C THR A 723 35.28 -3.60 -13.86
N GLY A 724 35.26 -4.52 -12.88
CA GLY A 724 35.05 -4.20 -11.47
C GLY A 724 33.63 -3.75 -11.15
N GLU A 725 32.71 -3.79 -12.13
CA GLU A 725 31.35 -3.27 -12.04
C GLU A 725 30.30 -4.35 -12.30
N PRO A 726 29.08 -4.22 -11.76
CA PRO A 726 27.96 -5.07 -12.16
C PRO A 726 27.64 -4.94 -13.65
N ASN A 727 27.25 -6.05 -14.26
CA ASN A 727 26.79 -6.03 -15.66
C ASN A 727 25.56 -5.13 -15.82
N GLN A 728 25.54 -4.33 -16.89
CA GLN A 728 24.43 -3.43 -17.24
C GLN A 728 24.09 -2.40 -16.15
N LEU A 729 25.11 -1.91 -15.41
CA LEU A 729 24.90 -0.97 -14.30
C LEU A 729 24.17 0.30 -14.73
N ARG A 730 24.49 0.85 -15.91
CA ARG A 730 23.87 2.08 -16.41
C ARG A 730 22.39 1.87 -16.75
N GLU A 731 22.06 0.75 -17.38
CA GLU A 731 20.70 0.36 -17.72
C GLU A 731 19.89 0.11 -16.45
N ARG A 732 20.45 -0.61 -15.47
CA ARG A 732 19.84 -0.80 -14.14
C ARG A 732 19.52 0.53 -13.47
N LEU A 733 20.43 1.50 -13.54
CA LEU A 733 20.20 2.85 -12.99
C LEU A 733 19.06 3.56 -13.73
N ASN A 734 19.09 3.56 -15.06
CA ASN A 734 18.06 4.21 -15.87
C ASN A 734 16.67 3.63 -15.58
N GLU A 735 16.58 2.30 -15.43
CA GLU A 735 15.33 1.62 -15.13
C GLU A 735 14.85 1.89 -13.71
N SER A 736 15.72 1.80 -12.70
CA SER A 736 15.32 2.13 -11.32
C SER A 736 14.88 3.60 -11.18
N VAL A 737 15.54 4.55 -11.86
CA VAL A 737 15.15 5.98 -11.86
C VAL A 737 13.82 6.19 -12.58
N ALA A 738 13.61 5.59 -13.75
CA ALA A 738 12.35 5.72 -14.48
C ALA A 738 11.15 5.16 -13.69
N ILE A 739 11.38 4.10 -12.92
CA ILE A 739 10.36 3.52 -12.02
C ILE A 739 10.14 4.43 -10.80
N ALA A 740 11.21 5.00 -10.24
CA ALA A 740 11.12 5.98 -9.16
C ALA A 740 10.27 7.19 -9.55
N ASP A 741 10.39 7.69 -10.77
CA ASP A 741 9.55 8.79 -11.28
C ASP A 741 8.06 8.44 -11.27
N VAL A 742 7.71 7.16 -11.39
CA VAL A 742 6.32 6.69 -11.31
C VAL A 742 5.90 6.45 -9.87
N ILE A 743 6.76 5.89 -9.00
CA ILE A 743 6.37 5.43 -7.65
C ILE A 743 6.60 6.51 -6.58
N LEU A 744 7.71 7.24 -6.60
CA LEU A 744 8.00 8.27 -5.60
C LEU A 744 7.17 9.54 -5.82
N ASP A 745 7.04 10.32 -4.74
CA ASP A 745 6.45 11.66 -4.75
C ASP A 745 7.46 12.74 -5.12
N ARG A 746 8.10 12.53 -6.26
CA ARG A 746 8.99 13.52 -6.88
C ARG A 746 8.29 14.08 -8.11
N VAL A 747 8.42 15.38 -8.33
CA VAL A 747 7.98 16.05 -9.56
C VAL A 747 9.20 16.10 -10.50
N GLN A 748 9.02 15.73 -11.78
CA GLN A 748 10.11 15.74 -12.76
C GLN A 748 10.69 17.16 -12.93
N GLY A 749 12.02 17.25 -13.05
CA GLY A 749 12.74 18.51 -13.25
C GLY A 749 13.25 19.21 -11.98
N LEU A 750 13.36 18.49 -10.86
CA LEU A 750 13.83 19.00 -9.55
C LEU A 750 15.00 18.18 -8.98
N ALA A 751 15.96 17.81 -9.82
CA ALA A 751 17.27 17.34 -9.37
C ALA A 751 18.30 18.46 -9.51
#